data_AF-A0A671PU54-F1
#
_entry.id   AF-A0A671PU54-F1
#
_cell.length_a   1.000
_cell.length_b   1.000
_cell.length_c   1.000
_cell.angle_alpha   90.00
_cell.angle_beta   90.00
_cell.angle_gamma   90.00
#
_symmetry.space_group_name_H-M   'P 1'
#
loop_
_entity.id
_entity.type
_entity.pdbx_description
1 polymer ?
#
loop_
_entity_poly.entity_id
_entity_poly.type
_entity_poly.pdbx_seq_one_letter_code
_entity_poly.pdbx_strand_id
1 'polypeptide(L)'
;MSYFCLLKVLASAQYEPGYCSFYEDCGLNPAVEGALIPPRVPCKDYRKVVNVTGDHYELLKSVCPMLAHGEGETLACCSIRQLTALQSSLTLSKAVLIRCPSCADNFAHIHCATTCSPNQSQILKITKTANITQPTGIVKEAVVGYEAYISMNFSDASFRSCKNIRIPATGGYAIATMCGRYGSTLCTPQRWLDFQGDSSNGLAPLDINFKLLSDGQTAGLPPGAVLSQDCEQSCPAVPQPPPLPKPFMIGRLDGVLVISIIIFSCIFFLIMCYVILECTVHIRKSKGTQKSISNKDQNENEIEHKISSKDVTCSDKASLATQEFLGSLFLAWGTIMARYPLIVLPVCLVVVLAFAVGIKDIELTTDPVQLWSAPESHAMREKAFHDAHFDPFYRTNQLILTAPHRHIQIYCVRFFLTDLIIELLELQQKIQAIEFWSDELNRTARLKDVCYTPLNPGNPSLTYCAVNTVLPKYSPLSFKDIPALGMSCMADYGGPVFPFLAVGGYENEEYTTAEALILTFSLNNYTRTDVKFNVVEEWERKFLKIVQEYQENPNTNFTFAYMAERSLEDEINRTTAEDIPIFMISYAVIFLYISRGSWGIFILQVDSKFLVGLGGILVVGCSVMASMGFYACIGVPSSLVILQVVPFLVLAVGADNIFIFVLEYQYTKKSFKNLTNPKLLDECVTYVYYEHYLTIVNEGLFNIAVCLLPTFVVCCILLGMDLRSGFLNLLTIVMITVDTVGVMTLWGIDFNAVSLINLVTAVGISVEFVSHLTRSFALSIRPTKVERAKEATANMGSAVFAGVAMTNLPGIVVLALAKAQLIQIFFFRLNLVITLLGMAHGLIFLPVLLSFLGMYSCLNKKAKEMELNSKATYHNISFENHEKSNGEIPIEPSYPVKADIVSKTTQEPSKFEIDIL
;
A
#
# COMPACT_ATOMS: atom_id res chain seq x y z
N MET A 1 -46.44 -28.03 78.12
CA MET A 1 -47.42 -28.48 77.10
C MET A 1 -46.63 -28.93 75.88
N SER A 2 -46.14 -30.18 75.86
CA SER A 2 -44.94 -30.52 75.08
C SER A 2 -45.12 -31.66 74.06
N TYR A 3 -46.36 -32.10 73.82
CA TYR A 3 -46.68 -33.27 72.99
C TYR A 3 -47.31 -32.94 71.62
N PHE A 4 -47.69 -31.69 71.36
CA PHE A 4 -48.49 -31.34 70.16
C PHE A 4 -47.69 -30.84 68.95
N CYS A 5 -46.41 -30.48 69.11
CA CYS A 5 -45.60 -29.97 67.99
C CYS A 5 -44.92 -31.08 67.15
N LEU A 6 -44.63 -32.26 67.73
CA LEU A 6 -43.93 -33.34 67.04
C LEU A 6 -44.76 -33.96 65.89
N LEU A 7 -46.10 -33.90 65.98
CA LEU A 7 -47.03 -34.57 65.08
C LEU A 7 -47.42 -33.75 63.83
N LYS A 8 -46.90 -32.53 63.65
CA LYS A 8 -47.18 -31.68 62.46
C LYS A 8 -46.02 -31.51 61.48
N VAL A 9 -44.84 -32.07 61.77
CA VAL A 9 -43.67 -32.02 60.86
C VAL A 9 -43.56 -33.28 59.99
N LEU A 10 -44.11 -34.42 60.44
CA LEU A 10 -44.08 -35.72 59.75
C LEU A 10 -45.13 -35.87 58.63
N ALA A 11 -45.51 -34.78 57.96
CA ALA A 11 -46.69 -34.74 57.08
C ALA A 11 -46.44 -34.20 55.65
N SER A 12 -45.19 -33.91 55.24
CA SER A 12 -44.88 -33.55 53.85
C SER A 12 -43.38 -33.57 53.48
N ALA A 13 -42.77 -34.74 53.34
CA ALA A 13 -41.80 -35.10 52.27
C ALA A 13 -41.19 -36.50 52.48
N GLN A 14 -40.88 -37.21 51.38
CA GLN A 14 -40.16 -38.48 51.38
C GLN A 14 -38.74 -38.26 50.86
N TYR A 15 -37.74 -38.31 51.76
CA TYR A 15 -36.32 -38.05 51.44
C TYR A 15 -35.40 -39.14 52.01
N GLU A 16 -35.75 -40.42 51.79
CA GLU A 16 -34.95 -41.56 52.27
C GLU A 16 -33.83 -41.92 51.26
N PRO A 17 -32.60 -42.25 51.72
CA PRO A 17 -31.54 -42.74 50.85
C PRO A 17 -31.90 -44.10 50.22
N GLY A 18 -31.41 -44.36 49.00
CA GLY A 18 -31.75 -45.57 48.25
C GLY A 18 -33.15 -45.56 47.61
N TYR A 19 -33.75 -44.39 47.40
CA TYR A 19 -35.04 -44.21 46.73
C TYR A 19 -34.98 -43.25 45.54
N CYS A 20 -35.90 -43.50 44.61
CA CYS A 20 -36.14 -42.74 43.40
C CYS A 20 -37.38 -41.86 43.58
N SER A 21 -37.38 -40.68 42.95
CA SER A 21 -38.54 -39.78 42.87
C SER A 21 -39.40 -40.06 41.64
N PHE A 22 -38.79 -40.58 40.57
CA PHE A 22 -39.46 -40.98 39.34
C PHE A 22 -38.80 -42.23 38.71
N TYR A 23 -39.56 -42.99 37.94
CA TYR A 23 -39.10 -44.21 37.25
C TYR A 23 -40.01 -44.55 36.07
N GLU A 24 -39.44 -45.17 35.04
CA GLU A 24 -40.01 -45.37 33.70
C GLU A 24 -40.32 -44.11 32.89
N ASP A 25 -40.38 -44.30 31.56
CA ASP A 25 -40.82 -43.31 30.58
C ASP A 25 -42.36 -43.20 30.54
N CYS A 26 -42.87 -41.97 30.60
CA CYS A 26 -44.31 -41.70 30.67
C CYS A 26 -44.93 -41.30 29.33
N GLY A 27 -44.17 -40.64 28.46
CA GLY A 27 -44.63 -40.13 27.16
C GLY A 27 -43.95 -38.81 26.80
N LEU A 28 -44.53 -38.09 25.83
CA LEU A 28 -44.09 -36.75 25.45
C LEU A 28 -44.69 -35.69 26.38
N ASN A 29 -43.91 -34.67 26.71
CA ASN A 29 -44.35 -33.53 27.52
C ASN A 29 -45.38 -32.67 26.74
N PRO A 30 -46.64 -32.56 27.20
CA PRO A 30 -47.64 -31.74 26.51
C PRO A 30 -47.43 -30.22 26.69
N ALA A 31 -46.47 -29.79 27.51
CA ALA A 31 -46.15 -28.39 27.75
C ALA A 31 -45.02 -27.83 26.86
N VAL A 32 -44.43 -28.65 25.98
CA VAL A 32 -43.29 -28.27 25.14
C VAL A 32 -43.61 -28.54 23.67
N GLU A 33 -43.95 -27.49 22.93
CA GLU A 33 -44.18 -27.53 21.48
C GLU A 33 -42.90 -27.15 20.72
N GLY A 34 -42.74 -27.65 19.49
CA GLY A 34 -41.66 -27.24 18.57
C GLY A 34 -40.23 -27.71 18.92
N ALA A 35 -40.03 -28.53 19.95
CA ALA A 35 -38.70 -28.99 20.37
C ALA A 35 -37.96 -29.80 19.29
N LEU A 36 -36.65 -29.59 19.19
CA LEU A 36 -35.76 -30.24 18.21
C LEU A 36 -35.57 -31.75 18.48
N ILE A 37 -35.70 -32.16 19.74
CA ILE A 37 -35.60 -33.54 20.22
C ILE A 37 -36.93 -33.88 20.93
N PRO A 38 -37.55 -35.06 20.69
CA PRO A 38 -38.83 -35.41 21.29
C PRO A 38 -38.81 -35.31 22.83
N PRO A 39 -39.59 -34.41 23.46
CA PRO A 39 -39.44 -34.08 24.87
C PRO A 39 -40.07 -35.16 25.77
N ARG A 40 -39.35 -36.26 25.98
CA ARG A 40 -39.82 -37.37 26.83
C ARG A 40 -39.68 -37.06 28.31
N VAL A 41 -40.71 -37.42 29.09
CA VAL A 41 -40.80 -37.16 30.54
C VAL A 41 -40.99 -38.45 31.35
N PRO A 42 -40.38 -38.57 32.55
CA PRO A 42 -40.48 -39.75 33.38
C PRO A 42 -41.79 -39.80 34.18
N CYS A 43 -42.23 -41.00 34.58
CA CYS A 43 -43.38 -41.15 35.46
C CYS A 43 -42.99 -40.92 36.93
N LYS A 44 -43.85 -40.22 37.69
CA LYS A 44 -43.73 -40.10 39.14
C LYS A 44 -44.03 -41.46 39.79
N ASP A 45 -43.00 -42.06 40.36
CA ASP A 45 -43.02 -43.41 40.98
C ASP A 45 -41.98 -43.40 42.12
N TYR A 46 -42.43 -43.20 43.36
CA TYR A 46 -41.56 -43.21 44.53
C TYR A 46 -41.29 -44.64 44.95
N ARG A 47 -40.06 -45.12 44.68
CA ARG A 47 -39.70 -46.54 44.85
C ARG A 47 -38.25 -46.71 45.29
N LYS A 48 -37.93 -47.88 45.83
CA LYS A 48 -36.55 -48.26 46.16
C LYS A 48 -35.74 -48.50 44.87
N VAL A 49 -34.44 -48.19 44.91
CA VAL A 49 -33.50 -48.42 43.79
C VAL A 49 -33.57 -49.83 43.20
N VAL A 50 -33.34 -49.91 41.89
CA VAL A 50 -33.35 -51.14 41.10
C VAL A 50 -31.92 -51.58 40.81
N ASN A 51 -31.66 -52.90 40.85
CA ASN A 51 -30.37 -53.48 40.47
C ASN A 51 -30.28 -53.61 38.93
N VAL A 52 -29.12 -53.26 38.37
CA VAL A 52 -28.88 -53.10 36.94
C VAL A 52 -27.98 -54.23 36.42
N THR A 53 -28.50 -55.01 35.46
CA THR A 53 -27.86 -56.21 34.89
C THR A 53 -28.07 -56.30 33.37
N GLY A 54 -27.23 -57.07 32.68
CA GLY A 54 -27.33 -57.35 31.24
C GLY A 54 -27.34 -56.09 30.38
N ASP A 55 -28.21 -56.06 29.37
CA ASP A 55 -28.37 -54.93 28.43
C ASP A 55 -28.60 -53.59 29.15
N HIS A 56 -29.25 -53.60 30.32
CA HIS A 56 -29.48 -52.40 31.10
C HIS A 56 -28.16 -51.85 31.70
N TYR A 57 -27.24 -52.74 32.09
CA TYR A 57 -25.94 -52.37 32.64
C TYR A 57 -25.00 -51.83 31.55
N GLU A 58 -24.89 -52.49 30.39
CA GLU A 58 -24.05 -51.99 29.30
C GLU A 58 -24.58 -50.67 28.71
N LEU A 59 -25.91 -50.45 28.66
CA LEU A 59 -26.46 -49.15 28.31
C LEU A 59 -26.14 -48.08 29.38
N LEU A 60 -26.34 -48.37 30.67
CA LEU A 60 -26.01 -47.44 31.76
C LEU A 60 -24.52 -47.06 31.74
N LYS A 61 -23.64 -48.03 31.53
CA LYS A 61 -22.18 -47.89 31.44
C LYS A 61 -21.73 -47.07 30.23
N SER A 62 -22.43 -47.13 29.10
CA SER A 62 -22.10 -46.34 27.90
C SER A 62 -22.64 -44.91 27.94
N VAL A 63 -23.76 -44.66 28.62
CA VAL A 63 -24.37 -43.31 28.73
C VAL A 63 -23.87 -42.55 29.97
N CYS A 64 -23.74 -43.24 31.09
CA CYS A 64 -23.46 -42.71 32.43
C CYS A 64 -22.34 -43.49 33.17
N PRO A 65 -21.11 -43.59 32.60
CA PRO A 65 -20.06 -44.51 33.08
C PRO A 65 -19.69 -44.35 34.56
N MET A 66 -19.72 -43.13 35.10
CA MET A 66 -19.41 -42.86 36.52
C MET A 66 -20.45 -43.38 37.53
N LEU A 67 -21.58 -43.95 37.07
CA LEU A 67 -22.54 -44.66 37.92
C LEU A 67 -22.35 -46.19 37.87
N ALA A 68 -21.57 -46.72 36.93
CA ALA A 68 -21.35 -48.16 36.78
C ALA A 68 -20.26 -48.66 37.75
N HIS A 69 -20.65 -49.48 38.74
CA HIS A 69 -19.76 -50.01 39.77
C HIS A 69 -19.42 -51.50 39.56
N GLY A 70 -20.24 -52.20 38.78
CA GLY A 70 -20.13 -53.64 38.51
C GLY A 70 -21.47 -54.21 38.05
N GLU A 71 -21.48 -55.23 37.20
CA GLU A 71 -22.73 -55.87 36.77
C GLU A 71 -23.39 -56.59 37.96
N GLY A 72 -24.66 -56.27 38.25
CA GLY A 72 -25.37 -56.84 39.40
C GLY A 72 -24.99 -56.27 40.77
N GLU A 73 -24.00 -55.38 40.83
CA GLU A 73 -23.69 -54.54 42.00
C GLU A 73 -24.19 -53.09 41.82
N THR A 74 -24.46 -52.67 40.59
CA THR A 74 -24.88 -51.30 40.26
C THR A 74 -26.36 -51.07 40.54
N LEU A 75 -26.66 -50.11 41.43
CA LEU A 75 -28.01 -49.66 41.76
C LEU A 75 -28.33 -48.32 41.07
N ALA A 76 -29.50 -48.20 40.46
CA ALA A 76 -29.92 -46.99 39.75
C ALA A 76 -31.43 -46.68 39.88
N CYS A 77 -31.80 -45.46 39.50
CA CYS A 77 -33.17 -44.92 39.52
C CYS A 77 -33.77 -44.64 38.13
N CYS A 78 -33.25 -45.26 37.07
CA CYS A 78 -33.75 -45.09 35.71
C CYS A 78 -33.95 -46.44 35.00
N SER A 79 -34.81 -46.46 33.98
CA SER A 79 -35.01 -47.60 33.08
C SER A 79 -34.25 -47.43 31.76
N ILE A 80 -34.12 -48.53 31.00
CA ILE A 80 -33.55 -48.55 29.64
C ILE A 80 -34.13 -47.42 28.76
N ARG A 81 -35.45 -47.18 28.83
CA ARG A 81 -36.11 -46.14 28.03
C ARG A 81 -35.68 -44.72 28.41
N GLN A 82 -35.52 -44.47 29.72
CA GLN A 82 -35.01 -43.19 30.22
C GLN A 82 -33.54 -42.99 29.81
N LEU A 83 -32.71 -44.06 29.81
CA LEU A 83 -31.34 -44.02 29.33
C LEU A 83 -31.23 -43.74 27.82
N THR A 84 -32.04 -44.39 26.98
CA THR A 84 -32.07 -44.11 25.53
C THR A 84 -32.57 -42.69 25.21
N ALA A 85 -33.53 -42.17 26.00
CA ALA A 85 -33.96 -40.79 25.89
C ALA A 85 -32.83 -39.82 26.29
N LEU A 86 -32.17 -40.05 27.42
CA LEU A 86 -31.04 -39.26 27.89
C LEU A 86 -29.86 -39.27 26.89
N GLN A 87 -29.53 -40.42 26.32
CA GLN A 87 -28.52 -40.57 25.27
C GLN A 87 -28.84 -39.72 24.04
N SER A 88 -30.10 -39.76 23.59
CA SER A 88 -30.59 -38.92 22.48
C SER A 88 -30.42 -37.44 22.78
N SER A 89 -30.89 -36.97 23.95
CA SER A 89 -30.77 -35.56 24.36
C SER A 89 -29.33 -35.07 24.51
N LEU A 90 -28.43 -35.93 25.03
CA LEU A 90 -27.00 -35.59 25.18
C LEU A 90 -26.23 -35.58 23.84
N THR A 91 -26.77 -36.14 22.76
CA THR A 91 -26.04 -36.34 21.50
C THR A 91 -25.57 -35.02 20.87
N LEU A 92 -26.44 -34.00 20.81
CA LEU A 92 -26.09 -32.69 20.25
C LEU A 92 -24.99 -31.99 21.08
N SER A 93 -25.15 -31.98 22.41
CA SER A 93 -24.17 -31.37 23.32
C SER A 93 -22.84 -32.11 23.29
N LYS A 94 -22.83 -33.46 23.28
CA LYS A 94 -21.57 -34.22 23.13
C LYS A 94 -20.90 -33.97 21.78
N ALA A 95 -21.64 -33.76 20.69
CA ALA A 95 -21.05 -33.39 19.39
C ALA A 95 -20.37 -32.00 19.41
N VAL A 96 -20.96 -31.00 20.09
CA VAL A 96 -20.36 -29.66 20.25
C VAL A 96 -19.15 -29.69 21.19
N LEU A 97 -19.20 -30.50 22.26
CA LEU A 97 -18.16 -30.58 23.29
C LEU A 97 -17.05 -31.61 22.98
N ILE A 98 -17.13 -32.36 21.86
CA ILE A 98 -16.26 -33.49 21.52
C ILE A 98 -14.75 -33.18 21.52
N ARG A 99 -14.37 -31.91 21.38
CA ARG A 99 -12.97 -31.44 21.46
C ARG A 99 -12.36 -31.52 22.88
N CYS A 100 -13.17 -31.73 23.91
CA CYS A 100 -12.72 -32.02 25.27
C CYS A 100 -13.62 -33.11 25.89
N PRO A 101 -13.25 -34.40 25.77
CA PRO A 101 -14.04 -35.50 26.33
C PRO A 101 -14.34 -35.33 27.82
N SER A 102 -13.37 -34.87 28.61
CA SER A 102 -13.54 -34.61 30.05
C SER A 102 -14.67 -33.63 30.36
N CYS A 103 -14.85 -32.59 29.53
CA CYS A 103 -16.01 -31.69 29.64
C CYS A 103 -17.30 -32.39 29.22
N ALA A 104 -17.30 -33.12 28.10
CA ALA A 104 -18.49 -33.82 27.60
C ALA A 104 -19.01 -34.87 28.62
N ASP A 105 -18.11 -35.46 29.39
CA ASP A 105 -18.43 -36.42 30.45
C ASP A 105 -18.80 -35.75 31.78
N ASN A 106 -18.14 -34.64 32.18
CA ASN A 106 -18.61 -33.79 33.29
C ASN A 106 -20.04 -33.26 33.03
N PHE A 107 -20.31 -32.84 31.81
CA PHE A 107 -21.64 -32.39 31.36
C PHE A 107 -22.67 -33.54 31.43
N ALA A 108 -22.33 -34.72 30.91
CA ALA A 108 -23.19 -35.90 31.02
C ALA A 108 -23.43 -36.31 32.49
N HIS A 109 -22.43 -36.18 33.36
CA HIS A 109 -22.54 -36.52 34.78
C HIS A 109 -23.64 -35.70 35.48
N ILE A 110 -23.77 -34.40 35.20
CA ILE A 110 -24.85 -33.55 35.75
C ILE A 110 -26.24 -34.14 35.46
N HIS A 111 -26.50 -34.51 34.19
CA HIS A 111 -27.80 -35.05 33.77
C HIS A 111 -28.02 -36.50 34.19
N CYS A 112 -26.96 -37.33 34.21
CA CYS A 112 -27.01 -38.69 34.72
C CYS A 112 -27.26 -38.74 36.24
N ALA A 113 -26.70 -37.80 37.00
CA ALA A 113 -26.90 -37.71 38.45
C ALA A 113 -28.37 -37.43 38.78
N THR A 114 -29.01 -36.46 38.12
CA THR A 114 -30.45 -36.18 38.35
C THR A 114 -31.34 -37.32 37.81
N THR A 115 -30.99 -37.94 36.69
CA THR A 115 -31.85 -38.96 36.03
C THR A 115 -31.75 -40.36 36.65
N CYS A 116 -30.54 -40.79 37.07
CA CYS A 116 -30.25 -42.20 37.37
C CYS A 116 -29.64 -42.47 38.76
N SER A 117 -29.25 -41.46 39.53
CA SER A 117 -28.58 -41.66 40.84
C SER A 117 -29.38 -42.54 41.81
N PRO A 118 -28.75 -43.50 42.53
CA PRO A 118 -29.43 -44.31 43.53
C PRO A 118 -29.93 -43.52 44.76
N ASN A 119 -29.51 -42.26 44.92
CA ASN A 119 -29.99 -41.35 45.96
C ASN A 119 -30.77 -40.16 45.38
N GLN A 120 -31.45 -40.36 44.24
CA GLN A 120 -32.22 -39.32 43.54
C GLN A 120 -33.19 -38.57 44.45
N SER A 121 -33.88 -39.27 45.36
CA SER A 121 -34.77 -38.67 46.37
C SER A 121 -34.13 -37.52 47.16
N GLN A 122 -32.83 -37.61 47.48
CA GLN A 122 -32.12 -36.67 48.35
C GLN A 122 -31.64 -35.41 47.61
N ILE A 123 -31.48 -35.50 46.29
CA ILE A 123 -30.95 -34.42 45.44
C ILE A 123 -32.02 -33.78 44.55
N LEU A 124 -33.27 -34.29 44.56
CA LEU A 124 -34.26 -33.94 43.54
C LEU A 124 -35.69 -33.92 44.11
N LYS A 125 -36.34 -32.76 44.01
CA LYS A 125 -37.69 -32.47 44.50
C LYS A 125 -38.63 -32.11 43.35
N ILE A 126 -39.65 -32.91 43.11
CA ILE A 126 -40.66 -32.66 42.06
C ILE A 126 -41.47 -31.39 42.39
N THR A 127 -41.68 -30.53 41.39
CA THR A 127 -42.41 -29.25 41.54
C THR A 127 -43.62 -29.13 40.61
N LYS A 128 -43.61 -29.78 39.44
CA LYS A 128 -44.73 -29.79 38.49
C LYS A 128 -44.98 -31.22 37.97
N THR A 129 -46.23 -31.62 37.90
CA THR A 129 -46.66 -32.87 37.24
C THR A 129 -47.82 -32.63 36.28
N ALA A 130 -47.97 -33.53 35.31
CA ALA A 130 -49.07 -33.52 34.33
C ALA A 130 -49.58 -34.95 34.11
N ASN A 131 -50.87 -35.11 33.85
CA ASN A 131 -51.46 -36.41 33.58
C ASN A 131 -51.35 -36.75 32.09
N ILE A 132 -50.61 -37.82 31.77
CA ILE A 132 -50.44 -38.32 30.39
C ILE A 132 -51.22 -39.63 30.26
N THR A 133 -52.14 -39.67 29.29
CA THR A 133 -52.83 -40.90 28.90
C THR A 133 -51.95 -41.69 27.93
N GLN A 134 -51.49 -42.86 28.33
CA GLN A 134 -50.68 -43.74 27.49
C GLN A 134 -51.56 -44.41 26.40
N PRO A 135 -51.00 -44.89 25.27
CA PRO A 135 -51.75 -45.55 24.19
C PRO A 135 -52.55 -46.80 24.63
N THR A 136 -52.27 -47.33 25.82
CA THR A 136 -52.99 -48.42 26.49
C THR A 136 -54.25 -47.97 27.24
N GLY A 137 -54.59 -46.67 27.20
CA GLY A 137 -55.70 -46.07 27.96
C GLY A 137 -55.38 -45.79 29.44
N ILE A 138 -54.18 -46.14 29.91
CA ILE A 138 -53.75 -45.91 31.29
C ILE A 138 -53.28 -44.47 31.45
N VAL A 139 -53.93 -43.70 32.33
CA VAL A 139 -53.45 -42.38 32.77
C VAL A 139 -52.32 -42.56 33.77
N LYS A 140 -51.19 -41.87 33.57
CA LYS A 140 -50.08 -41.80 34.52
C LYS A 140 -49.74 -40.35 34.84
N GLU A 141 -49.28 -40.11 36.07
CA GLU A 141 -48.74 -38.81 36.47
C GLU A 141 -47.27 -38.71 36.04
N ALA A 142 -46.99 -37.83 35.09
CA ALA A 142 -45.64 -37.56 34.56
C ALA A 142 -45.02 -36.33 35.23
N VAL A 143 -43.69 -36.33 35.40
CA VAL A 143 -42.94 -35.19 35.94
C VAL A 143 -42.59 -34.22 34.81
N VAL A 144 -43.16 -33.02 34.84
CA VAL A 144 -42.90 -31.95 33.86
C VAL A 144 -42.06 -30.80 34.43
N GLY A 145 -41.72 -30.85 35.73
CA GLY A 145 -40.72 -29.97 36.31
C GLY A 145 -40.27 -30.37 37.72
N TYR A 146 -39.00 -30.09 38.04
CA TYR A 146 -38.40 -30.36 39.36
C TYR A 146 -37.31 -29.37 39.76
N GLU A 147 -37.03 -29.30 41.06
CA GLU A 147 -35.82 -28.69 41.64
C GLU A 147 -34.72 -29.76 41.79
N ALA A 148 -33.49 -29.42 41.41
CA ALA A 148 -32.32 -30.29 41.54
C ALA A 148 -31.22 -29.57 42.34
N TYR A 149 -30.73 -30.21 43.39
CA TYR A 149 -29.72 -29.64 44.31
C TYR A 149 -28.34 -30.23 44.01
N ILE A 150 -27.38 -29.37 43.67
CA ILE A 150 -26.03 -29.76 43.23
C ILE A 150 -24.97 -28.91 43.96
N SER A 151 -23.79 -29.45 44.28
CA SER A 151 -22.71 -28.66 44.88
C SER A 151 -22.22 -27.57 43.91
N MET A 152 -22.04 -26.36 44.44
CA MET A 152 -21.43 -25.22 43.75
C MET A 152 -20.05 -25.57 43.17
N ASN A 153 -19.24 -26.33 43.92
CA ASN A 153 -17.88 -26.72 43.56
C ASN A 153 -17.87 -27.65 42.34
N PHE A 154 -18.71 -28.70 42.34
CA PHE A 154 -18.85 -29.62 41.21
C PHE A 154 -19.34 -28.91 39.94
N SER A 155 -20.30 -27.99 40.06
CA SER A 155 -20.84 -27.23 38.92
C SER A 155 -19.85 -26.21 38.37
N ASP A 156 -19.06 -25.54 39.21
CA ASP A 156 -18.00 -24.62 38.78
C ASP A 156 -16.84 -25.37 38.12
N ALA A 157 -16.39 -26.50 38.66
CA ALA A 157 -15.41 -27.37 38.02
C ALA A 157 -15.87 -27.87 36.65
N SER A 158 -17.13 -28.34 36.56
CA SER A 158 -17.74 -28.76 35.30
C SER A 158 -17.79 -27.62 34.28
N PHE A 159 -18.30 -26.45 34.68
CA PHE A 159 -18.36 -25.25 33.84
C PHE A 159 -16.98 -24.81 33.33
N ARG A 160 -15.97 -24.74 34.21
CA ARG A 160 -14.59 -24.38 33.85
C ARG A 160 -13.99 -25.34 32.83
N SER A 161 -14.21 -26.64 32.98
CA SER A 161 -13.73 -27.65 32.01
C SER A 161 -14.31 -27.45 30.59
N CYS A 162 -15.47 -26.82 30.48
CA CYS A 162 -16.17 -26.56 29.22
C CYS A 162 -15.98 -25.14 28.65
N LYS A 163 -15.69 -24.14 29.51
CA LYS A 163 -15.73 -22.70 29.18
C LYS A 163 -14.95 -22.32 27.92
N ASN A 164 -13.73 -22.85 27.76
CA ASN A 164 -12.79 -22.42 26.73
C ASN A 164 -12.82 -23.27 25.44
N ILE A 165 -13.74 -24.24 25.32
CA ILE A 165 -13.87 -25.07 24.11
C ILE A 165 -14.33 -24.22 22.93
N ARG A 166 -13.68 -24.34 21.77
CA ARG A 166 -14.00 -23.58 20.56
C ARG A 166 -14.65 -24.43 19.46
N ILE A 167 -15.66 -23.85 18.81
CA ILE A 167 -16.31 -24.38 17.61
C ILE A 167 -15.47 -23.97 16.38
N PRO A 168 -14.89 -24.92 15.60
CA PRO A 168 -13.95 -24.57 14.53
C PRO A 168 -14.57 -23.76 13.40
N ALA A 169 -15.82 -24.08 13.03
CA ALA A 169 -16.53 -23.44 11.92
C ALA A 169 -16.93 -21.97 12.18
N THR A 170 -16.88 -21.51 13.44
CA THR A 170 -17.26 -20.13 13.83
C THR A 170 -16.18 -19.40 14.63
N GLY A 171 -15.08 -20.07 14.99
CA GLY A 171 -14.00 -19.53 15.84
C GLY A 171 -14.36 -19.26 17.32
N GLY A 172 -15.65 -19.13 17.62
CA GLY A 172 -16.20 -18.80 18.93
C GLY A 172 -16.30 -19.98 19.91
N TYR A 173 -16.72 -19.69 21.14
CA TYR A 173 -16.77 -20.66 22.23
C TYR A 173 -18.07 -21.48 22.25
N ALA A 174 -17.95 -22.79 22.47
CA ALA A 174 -19.08 -23.71 22.65
C ALA A 174 -20.01 -23.30 23.80
N ILE A 175 -19.45 -22.74 24.89
CA ILE A 175 -20.24 -22.29 26.04
C ILE A 175 -21.22 -21.16 25.66
N ALA A 176 -20.94 -20.37 24.61
CA ALA A 176 -21.84 -19.31 24.15
C ALA A 176 -23.16 -19.86 23.59
N THR A 177 -23.13 -21.00 22.90
CA THR A 177 -24.35 -21.66 22.40
C THR A 177 -25.09 -22.43 23.50
N MET A 178 -24.51 -22.55 24.69
CA MET A 178 -25.08 -23.27 25.85
C MET A 178 -25.49 -22.33 27.01
N CYS A 179 -25.47 -21.01 26.80
CA CYS A 179 -25.76 -20.00 27.84
C CYS A 179 -26.78 -18.93 27.39
N GLY A 180 -27.47 -19.19 26.27
CA GLY A 180 -28.50 -18.32 25.69
C GLY A 180 -28.03 -16.87 25.54
N ARG A 181 -28.87 -15.93 26.02
CA ARG A 181 -28.67 -14.47 25.92
C ARG A 181 -27.40 -13.90 26.58
N TYR A 182 -26.61 -14.71 27.26
CA TYR A 182 -25.40 -14.27 27.98
C TYR A 182 -24.08 -14.49 27.20
N GLY A 183 -24.12 -15.18 26.05
CA GLY A 183 -22.93 -15.49 25.27
C GLY A 183 -21.88 -16.25 26.09
N SER A 184 -20.60 -16.09 25.76
CA SER A 184 -19.49 -16.70 26.51
C SER A 184 -18.99 -15.86 27.69
N THR A 185 -18.96 -14.55 27.55
CA THR A 185 -18.29 -13.64 28.49
C THR A 185 -19.13 -13.28 29.71
N LEU A 186 -20.46 -13.24 29.59
CA LEU A 186 -21.38 -13.07 30.73
C LEU A 186 -21.92 -14.41 31.27
N CYS A 187 -21.39 -15.54 30.82
CA CYS A 187 -21.83 -16.85 31.31
C CYS A 187 -21.24 -17.20 32.68
N THR A 188 -22.02 -17.88 33.52
CA THR A 188 -21.64 -18.36 34.85
C THR A 188 -22.16 -19.79 35.05
N PRO A 189 -21.64 -20.59 36.00
CA PRO A 189 -22.12 -21.95 36.25
C PRO A 189 -23.64 -22.04 36.46
N GLN A 190 -24.22 -21.08 37.19
CA GLN A 190 -25.67 -20.99 37.36
C GLN A 190 -26.38 -20.69 36.03
N ARG A 191 -25.97 -19.65 35.28
CA ARG A 191 -26.62 -19.27 34.00
C ARG A 191 -26.54 -20.36 32.93
N TRP A 192 -25.45 -21.14 32.94
CA TRP A 192 -25.27 -22.30 32.08
C TRP A 192 -26.27 -23.40 32.42
N LEU A 193 -26.41 -23.75 33.71
CA LEU A 193 -27.38 -24.74 34.19
C LEU A 193 -28.83 -24.27 34.04
N ASP A 194 -29.12 -22.98 34.30
CA ASP A 194 -30.42 -22.36 34.05
C ASP A 194 -30.84 -22.61 32.59
N PHE A 195 -29.93 -22.40 31.63
CA PHE A 195 -30.18 -22.68 30.22
C PHE A 195 -30.35 -24.18 29.91
N GLN A 196 -29.68 -25.09 30.61
CA GLN A 196 -29.92 -26.54 30.45
C GLN A 196 -31.27 -27.00 31.03
N GLY A 197 -31.87 -26.22 31.93
CA GLY A 197 -33.12 -26.53 32.64
C GLY A 197 -34.35 -25.76 32.18
N ASP A 198 -34.20 -24.80 31.27
CA ASP A 198 -35.29 -23.96 30.74
C ASP A 198 -35.91 -24.61 29.50
N SER A 199 -37.12 -25.18 29.60
CA SER A 199 -37.77 -25.85 28.46
C SER A 199 -38.21 -24.90 27.35
N SER A 200 -38.19 -23.57 27.57
CA SER A 200 -38.51 -22.60 26.51
C SER A 200 -37.44 -22.49 25.42
N ASN A 201 -36.26 -23.08 25.64
CA ASN A 201 -35.18 -23.11 24.64
C ASN A 201 -35.40 -24.12 23.49
N GLY A 202 -36.44 -24.96 23.53
CA GLY A 202 -36.72 -25.98 22.51
C GLY A 202 -35.78 -27.20 22.52
N LEU A 203 -34.91 -27.32 23.53
CA LEU A 203 -33.91 -28.39 23.71
C LEU A 203 -34.12 -29.17 25.01
N ALA A 204 -34.47 -28.50 26.11
CA ALA A 204 -34.71 -29.15 27.40
C ALA A 204 -36.13 -29.77 27.44
N PRO A 205 -36.29 -31.06 27.81
CA PRO A 205 -37.56 -31.77 27.69
C PRO A 205 -38.59 -31.41 28.78
N LEU A 206 -38.16 -30.76 29.87
CA LEU A 206 -38.95 -30.42 31.06
C LEU A 206 -38.19 -29.37 31.91
N ASP A 207 -38.90 -28.68 32.82
CA ASP A 207 -38.30 -27.63 33.65
C ASP A 207 -37.38 -28.18 34.75
N ILE A 208 -36.09 -27.85 34.74
CA ILE A 208 -35.13 -28.23 35.79
C ILE A 208 -34.58 -26.98 36.49
N ASN A 209 -35.08 -26.71 37.68
CA ASN A 209 -34.66 -25.59 38.52
C ASN A 209 -33.41 -25.98 39.33
N PHE A 210 -32.23 -25.86 38.71
CA PHE A 210 -30.94 -26.17 39.34
C PHE A 210 -30.60 -25.19 40.48
N LYS A 211 -30.35 -25.73 41.67
CA LYS A 211 -29.96 -24.99 42.88
C LYS A 211 -28.56 -25.39 43.32
N LEU A 212 -27.62 -24.44 43.18
CA LEU A 212 -26.25 -24.62 43.63
C LEU A 212 -26.14 -24.41 45.14
N LEU A 213 -25.71 -25.45 45.85
CA LEU A 213 -25.48 -25.44 47.29
C LEU A 213 -24.00 -25.22 47.60
N SER A 214 -23.71 -24.30 48.51
CA SER A 214 -22.35 -24.11 49.05
C SER A 214 -21.99 -25.25 50.02
N ASP A 215 -20.73 -25.67 50.04
CA ASP A 215 -20.26 -26.85 50.78
C ASP A 215 -20.52 -26.78 52.31
N GLY A 216 -20.71 -25.58 52.88
CA GLY A 216 -21.18 -25.39 54.26
C GLY A 216 -22.61 -25.87 54.56
N GLN A 217 -23.38 -26.28 53.55
CA GLN A 217 -24.72 -26.87 53.68
C GLN A 217 -24.77 -28.37 53.32
N THR A 218 -23.68 -28.97 52.84
CA THR A 218 -23.68 -30.33 52.26
C THR A 218 -23.37 -31.45 53.26
N ALA A 219 -23.84 -31.32 54.50
CA ALA A 219 -23.63 -32.29 55.58
C ALA A 219 -24.46 -33.57 55.38
N GLY A 220 -24.06 -34.39 54.41
CA GLY A 220 -24.72 -35.66 54.08
C GLY A 220 -24.38 -36.27 52.71
N LEU A 221 -23.62 -35.58 51.85
CA LEU A 221 -23.20 -36.08 50.54
C LEU A 221 -21.82 -36.74 50.57
N PRO A 222 -21.59 -37.86 49.86
CA PRO A 222 -20.31 -38.55 49.83
C PRO A 222 -19.25 -37.80 48.99
N PRO A 223 -17.97 -37.83 49.38
CA PRO A 223 -16.89 -37.18 48.63
C PRO A 223 -16.43 -38.04 47.44
N GLY A 224 -16.45 -37.50 46.21
CA GLY A 224 -15.93 -38.24 45.05
C GLY A 224 -16.13 -37.61 43.68
N ALA A 225 -15.39 -36.54 43.35
CA ALA A 225 -15.06 -36.14 41.96
C ALA A 225 -14.02 -35.00 41.93
N VAL A 226 -12.76 -35.25 42.33
CA VAL A 226 -11.64 -34.35 41.99
C VAL A 226 -10.90 -34.95 40.81
N LEU A 227 -11.17 -34.43 39.61
CA LEU A 227 -10.34 -34.65 38.43
C LEU A 227 -9.94 -33.29 37.84
N SER A 228 -8.94 -32.67 38.44
CA SER A 228 -8.35 -31.42 37.95
C SER A 228 -7.48 -31.71 36.73
N GLN A 229 -8.00 -31.46 35.53
CA GLN A 229 -7.19 -31.39 34.32
C GLN A 229 -7.68 -30.25 33.42
N ASP A 230 -7.15 -29.05 33.68
CA ASP A 230 -7.41 -27.88 32.85
C ASP A 230 -6.76 -28.05 31.47
N CYS A 231 -7.53 -27.83 30.40
CA CYS A 231 -6.97 -27.70 29.05
C CYS A 231 -5.93 -26.56 28.97
N GLU A 232 -6.06 -25.54 29.81
CA GLU A 232 -5.15 -24.38 29.83
C GLU A 232 -3.80 -24.71 30.49
N GLN A 233 -3.78 -25.49 31.58
CA GLN A 233 -2.54 -26.01 32.18
C GLN A 233 -1.85 -27.10 31.34
N SER A 234 -2.56 -27.69 30.38
CA SER A 234 -2.00 -28.68 29.44
C SER A 234 -1.09 -28.05 28.38
N CYS A 235 -1.21 -26.74 28.16
CA CYS A 235 -0.28 -25.97 27.33
C CYS A 235 0.91 -25.49 28.18
N PRO A 236 2.17 -25.74 27.77
CA PRO A 236 3.29 -25.03 28.39
C PRO A 236 3.13 -23.52 28.12
N ALA A 237 3.46 -22.70 29.11
CA ALA A 237 3.43 -21.24 28.97
C ALA A 237 4.40 -20.82 27.85
N VAL A 238 3.85 -20.46 26.68
CA VAL A 238 4.63 -20.02 25.54
C VAL A 238 5.35 -18.72 25.93
N PRO A 239 6.69 -18.68 25.92
CA PRO A 239 7.40 -17.44 26.21
C PRO A 239 6.99 -16.41 25.16
N GLN A 240 6.72 -15.17 25.61
CA GLN A 240 6.36 -14.09 24.69
C GLN A 240 7.42 -13.99 23.58
N PRO A 241 7.01 -13.84 22.31
CA PRO A 241 7.96 -13.73 21.21
C PRO A 241 8.92 -12.56 21.51
N PRO A 242 10.24 -12.73 21.28
CA PRO A 242 11.19 -11.66 21.57
C PRO A 242 10.77 -10.41 20.78
N PRO A 243 10.76 -9.22 21.41
CA PRO A 243 10.34 -8.00 20.73
C PRO A 243 11.22 -7.79 19.50
N LEU A 244 10.58 -7.37 18.40
CA LEU A 244 11.25 -7.08 17.13
C LEU A 244 12.52 -6.24 17.36
N PRO A 245 13.62 -6.52 16.63
CA PRO A 245 14.88 -5.82 16.83
C PRO A 245 14.65 -4.32 16.66
N LYS A 246 14.84 -3.57 17.75
CA LYS A 246 14.64 -2.12 17.76
C LYS A 246 15.59 -1.49 16.74
N PRO A 247 15.18 -0.38 16.07
CA PRO A 247 16.07 0.35 15.18
C PRO A 247 17.38 0.69 15.89
N PHE A 248 18.48 0.69 15.13
CA PHE A 248 19.81 0.95 15.67
C PHE A 248 19.85 2.35 16.30
N MET A 249 20.15 2.43 17.60
CA MET A 249 20.04 3.66 18.40
C MET A 249 21.33 3.89 19.19
N ILE A 250 21.84 5.12 19.16
CA ILE A 250 22.97 5.57 19.98
C ILE A 250 22.42 6.56 21.02
N GLY A 251 22.22 6.07 22.25
CA GLY A 251 21.64 6.84 23.35
C GLY A 251 20.13 7.05 23.18
N ARG A 252 19.72 8.24 22.73
CA ARG A 252 18.31 8.61 22.44
C ARG A 252 18.10 9.01 20.97
N LEU A 253 19.12 8.91 20.14
CA LEU A 253 19.08 9.27 18.72
C LEU A 253 19.31 8.02 17.87
N ASP A 254 18.78 8.05 16.65
CA ASP A 254 19.05 7.03 15.66
C ASP A 254 20.58 6.90 15.42
N GLY A 255 21.08 5.68 15.45
CA GLY A 255 22.51 5.41 15.34
C GLY A 255 23.06 5.65 13.94
N VAL A 256 22.23 5.50 12.89
CA VAL A 256 22.59 5.86 11.51
C VAL A 256 22.70 7.38 11.39
N LEU A 257 21.80 8.14 12.02
CA LEU A 257 21.89 9.60 12.11
C LEU A 257 23.19 10.03 12.82
N VAL A 258 23.52 9.43 13.97
CA VAL A 258 24.73 9.76 14.74
C VAL A 258 26.01 9.41 13.97
N ILE A 259 26.07 8.22 13.33
CA ILE A 259 27.20 7.84 12.47
C ILE A 259 27.32 8.81 11.28
N SER A 260 26.22 9.20 10.65
CA SER A 260 26.22 10.15 9.54
C SER A 260 26.76 11.52 9.96
N ILE A 261 26.32 12.05 11.10
CA ILE A 261 26.83 13.32 11.66
C ILE A 261 28.34 13.25 11.92
N ILE A 262 28.85 12.14 12.45
CA ILE A 262 30.30 11.93 12.66
C ILE A 262 31.05 11.91 11.33
N ILE A 263 30.57 11.14 10.34
CA ILE A 263 31.19 11.03 9.01
C ILE A 263 31.22 12.39 8.30
N PHE A 264 30.10 13.11 8.24
CA PHE A 264 30.05 14.45 7.64
C PHE A 264 30.93 15.46 8.38
N SER A 265 31.00 15.40 9.71
CA SER A 265 31.89 16.26 10.50
C SER A 265 33.38 15.99 10.20
N CYS A 266 33.77 14.72 10.09
CA CYS A 266 35.13 14.33 9.71
C CYS A 266 35.47 14.73 8.27
N ILE A 267 34.56 14.54 7.31
CA ILE A 267 34.74 14.97 5.92
C ILE A 267 34.88 16.49 5.84
N PHE A 268 34.01 17.25 6.52
CA PHE A 268 34.08 18.71 6.59
C PHE A 268 35.41 19.19 7.20
N PHE A 269 35.86 18.56 8.29
CA PHE A 269 37.15 18.88 8.91
C PHE A 269 38.33 18.58 7.96
N LEU A 270 38.32 17.45 7.26
CA LEU A 270 39.36 17.11 6.28
C LEU A 270 39.39 18.08 5.10
N ILE A 271 38.22 18.47 4.56
CA ILE A 271 38.11 19.48 3.50
C ILE A 271 38.62 20.84 4.00
N MET A 272 38.21 21.27 5.19
CA MET A 272 38.69 22.53 5.79
C MET A 272 40.20 22.50 6.04
N CYS A 273 40.76 21.41 6.55
CA CYS A 273 42.21 21.25 6.69
C CYS A 273 42.94 21.29 5.34
N TYR A 274 42.40 20.65 4.30
CA TYR A 274 42.97 20.70 2.95
C TYR A 274 42.94 22.13 2.37
N VAL A 275 41.81 22.83 2.49
CA VAL A 275 41.66 24.22 2.02
C VAL A 275 42.57 25.17 2.80
N ILE A 276 42.72 25.00 4.12
CA ILE A 276 43.66 25.77 4.94
C ILE A 276 45.11 25.44 4.56
N LEU A 277 45.44 24.18 4.25
CA LEU A 277 46.77 23.78 3.81
C LEU A 277 47.11 24.41 2.45
N GLU A 278 46.24 24.31 1.45
CA GLU A 278 46.42 24.97 0.15
C GLU A 278 46.49 26.50 0.28
N CYS A 279 45.58 27.13 1.03
CA CYS A 279 45.64 28.58 1.27
C CYS A 279 46.93 29.01 1.97
N THR A 280 47.41 28.28 2.99
CA THR A 280 48.67 28.61 3.66
C THR A 280 49.90 28.31 2.80
N VAL A 281 49.88 27.28 1.94
CA VAL A 281 50.90 27.03 0.91
C VAL A 281 50.90 28.15 -0.13
N HIS A 282 49.74 28.60 -0.61
CA HIS A 282 49.62 29.66 -1.60
C HIS A 282 50.04 31.03 -1.04
N ILE A 283 49.71 31.33 0.22
CA ILE A 283 50.19 32.53 0.94
C ILE A 283 51.70 32.45 1.18
N ARG A 284 52.25 31.27 1.52
CA ARG A 284 53.70 31.06 1.64
C ARG A 284 54.41 31.21 0.29
N LYS A 285 53.84 30.71 -0.81
CA LYS A 285 54.35 30.90 -2.18
C LYS A 285 54.38 32.38 -2.55
N SER A 286 53.27 33.10 -2.34
CA SER A 286 53.17 34.54 -2.58
C SER A 286 54.23 35.34 -1.82
N LYS A 287 54.36 35.11 -0.50
CA LYS A 287 55.40 35.75 0.33
C LYS A 287 56.83 35.33 -0.06
N GLY A 288 57.01 34.10 -0.54
CA GLY A 288 58.27 33.61 -1.08
C GLY A 288 58.69 34.34 -2.37
N THR A 289 57.77 34.47 -3.33
CA THR A 289 57.98 35.23 -4.57
C THR A 289 58.32 36.69 -4.27
N GLN A 290 57.57 37.35 -3.38
CA GLN A 290 57.79 38.74 -3.03
C GLN A 290 59.14 38.96 -2.31
N LYS A 291 59.60 37.99 -1.51
CA LYS A 291 60.94 38.02 -0.89
C LYS A 291 62.08 37.68 -1.86
N SER A 292 61.81 36.94 -2.94
CA SER A 292 62.78 36.66 -4.00
C SER A 292 62.99 37.85 -4.96
N ILE A 293 61.97 38.68 -5.17
CA ILE A 293 62.06 39.88 -6.03
C ILE A 293 62.98 40.93 -5.39
N SER A 294 62.94 41.09 -4.06
CA SER A 294 63.77 42.07 -3.32
C SER A 294 65.28 41.78 -3.32
N ASN A 295 65.75 40.67 -3.89
CA ASN A 295 67.07 40.12 -3.59
C ASN A 295 67.77 39.50 -4.81
N LYS A 296 67.38 39.84 -6.04
CA LYS A 296 67.97 39.28 -7.27
C LYS A 296 68.11 40.24 -8.47
N ASP A 297 68.26 41.54 -8.22
CA ASP A 297 68.71 42.51 -9.22
C ASP A 297 70.24 42.43 -9.42
N GLN A 298 70.74 41.26 -9.85
CA GLN A 298 72.03 41.08 -10.53
C GLN A 298 72.19 39.65 -11.06
N ASN A 299 72.94 39.53 -12.16
CA ASN A 299 73.17 38.35 -13.00
C ASN A 299 71.95 37.80 -13.75
N GLU A 300 72.00 37.98 -15.07
CA GLU A 300 71.22 37.22 -16.04
C GLU A 300 71.50 35.72 -15.91
N ASN A 301 70.46 34.91 -16.07
CA ASN A 301 70.39 33.86 -17.10
C ASN A 301 69.04 33.15 -17.03
N GLU A 302 68.62 32.56 -18.15
CA GLU A 302 67.33 31.90 -18.28
C GLU A 302 67.17 30.72 -17.31
N ILE A 303 65.98 30.60 -16.74
CA ILE A 303 65.46 29.30 -16.33
C ILE A 303 64.18 29.08 -17.13
N GLU A 304 64.33 28.51 -18.33
CA GLU A 304 63.24 27.77 -18.96
C GLU A 304 62.68 26.79 -17.93
N HIS A 305 61.42 26.93 -17.55
CA HIS A 305 60.71 25.81 -16.92
C HIS A 305 60.38 24.79 -18.02
N LYS A 306 61.40 24.05 -18.44
CA LYS A 306 61.38 23.08 -19.54
C LYS A 306 60.52 21.88 -19.16
N ILE A 307 59.20 22.01 -19.35
CA ILE A 307 58.23 20.95 -19.06
C ILE A 307 58.59 19.72 -19.90
N SER A 308 58.82 18.59 -19.24
CA SER A 308 59.29 17.37 -19.91
C SER A 308 58.29 16.89 -20.96
N SER A 309 58.79 16.49 -22.12
CA SER A 309 58.00 15.87 -23.19
C SER A 309 57.49 14.47 -22.82
N LYS A 310 57.97 13.89 -21.71
CA LYS A 310 57.45 12.62 -21.15
C LYS A 310 56.10 12.77 -20.42
N ASP A 311 55.72 13.98 -20.02
CA ASP A 311 54.45 14.24 -19.31
C ASP A 311 53.30 14.44 -20.32
N VAL A 312 53.02 13.42 -21.13
CA VAL A 312 51.86 13.36 -22.03
C VAL A 312 51.21 11.99 -21.86
N THR A 313 50.02 11.95 -21.25
CA THR A 313 49.29 10.73 -20.95
C THR A 313 48.80 10.09 -22.25
N CYS A 314 48.70 8.75 -22.30
CA CYS A 314 48.12 8.07 -23.46
C CYS A 314 46.66 8.53 -23.72
N SER A 315 45.92 8.83 -22.64
CA SER A 315 44.56 9.40 -22.70
C SER A 315 44.50 10.75 -23.42
N ASP A 316 45.52 11.61 -23.27
CA ASP A 316 45.53 12.95 -23.89
C ASP A 316 45.55 12.86 -25.43
N LYS A 317 46.25 11.85 -25.96
CA LYS A 317 46.30 11.55 -27.39
C LYS A 317 45.03 10.86 -27.88
N ALA A 318 44.48 9.92 -27.08
CA ALA A 318 43.22 9.27 -27.38
C ALA A 318 42.06 10.27 -27.47
N SER A 319 41.96 11.20 -26.50
CA SER A 319 40.92 12.22 -26.46
C SER A 319 40.92 13.13 -27.68
N LEU A 320 42.09 13.66 -28.08
CA LEU A 320 42.19 14.50 -29.27
C LEU A 320 41.78 13.72 -30.54
N ALA A 321 42.27 12.48 -30.71
CA ALA A 321 41.94 11.65 -31.86
C ALA A 321 40.45 11.29 -31.93
N THR A 322 39.83 10.93 -30.80
CA THR A 322 38.38 10.66 -30.72
C THR A 322 37.55 11.92 -31.06
N GLN A 323 37.99 13.10 -30.62
CA GLN A 323 37.31 14.36 -30.90
C GLN A 323 37.45 14.80 -32.36
N GLU A 324 38.63 14.67 -32.98
CA GLU A 324 38.85 14.93 -34.41
C GLU A 324 38.07 13.94 -35.30
N PHE A 325 38.00 12.65 -34.91
CA PHE A 325 37.20 11.64 -35.59
C PHE A 325 35.69 11.92 -35.52
N LEU A 326 35.15 12.15 -34.32
CA LEU A 326 33.72 12.46 -34.16
C LEU A 326 33.36 13.79 -34.83
N GLY A 327 34.22 14.81 -34.73
CA GLY A 327 34.02 16.11 -35.38
C GLY A 327 33.96 16.00 -36.90
N SER A 328 34.89 15.27 -37.53
CA SER A 328 34.90 15.06 -38.98
C SER A 328 33.71 14.20 -39.46
N LEU A 329 33.33 13.16 -38.70
CA LEU A 329 32.15 12.34 -38.97
C LEU A 329 30.84 13.17 -38.93
N PHE A 330 30.62 13.92 -37.86
CA PHE A 330 29.42 14.76 -37.72
C PHE A 330 29.40 15.94 -38.71
N LEU A 331 30.56 16.51 -39.07
CA LEU A 331 30.66 17.51 -40.13
C LEU A 331 30.24 16.95 -41.49
N ALA A 332 30.73 15.76 -41.86
CA ALA A 332 30.34 15.09 -43.10
C ALA A 332 28.84 14.75 -43.11
N TRP A 333 28.33 14.16 -42.02
CA TRP A 333 26.91 13.82 -41.85
C TRP A 333 26.01 15.06 -41.93
N GLY A 334 26.30 16.10 -41.15
CA GLY A 334 25.58 17.37 -41.17
C GLY A 334 25.59 18.05 -42.53
N THR A 335 26.71 18.01 -43.25
CA THR A 335 26.83 18.54 -44.62
C THR A 335 25.94 17.77 -45.60
N ILE A 336 25.83 16.44 -45.47
CA ILE A 336 24.92 15.63 -46.30
C ILE A 336 23.46 16.00 -46.01
N MET A 337 23.07 16.09 -44.74
CA MET A 337 21.69 16.43 -44.35
C MET A 337 21.29 17.85 -44.77
N ALA A 338 22.18 18.82 -44.61
CA ALA A 338 21.96 20.20 -45.04
C ALA A 338 21.92 20.36 -46.57
N ARG A 339 22.57 19.47 -47.33
CA ARG A 339 22.59 19.49 -48.80
C ARG A 339 21.36 18.85 -49.45
N TYR A 340 20.69 17.92 -48.77
CA TYR A 340 19.53 17.18 -49.32
C TYR A 340 18.27 17.16 -48.43
N PRO A 341 17.87 18.28 -47.77
CA PRO A 341 16.78 18.27 -46.78
C PRO A 341 15.42 17.84 -47.37
N LEU A 342 15.16 18.15 -48.64
CA LEU A 342 13.93 17.77 -49.36
C LEU A 342 13.81 16.26 -49.63
N ILE A 343 14.91 15.50 -49.51
CA ILE A 343 14.91 14.03 -49.63
C ILE A 343 14.91 13.40 -48.24
N VAL A 344 15.71 13.95 -47.31
CA VAL A 344 15.84 13.44 -45.94
C VAL A 344 14.52 13.54 -45.16
N LEU A 345 13.81 14.67 -45.23
CA LEU A 345 12.58 14.86 -44.45
C LEU A 345 11.47 13.84 -44.81
N PRO A 346 11.15 13.58 -46.10
CA PRO A 346 10.23 12.49 -46.46
C PRO A 346 10.70 11.11 -46.02
N VAL A 347 11.99 10.79 -46.11
CA VAL A 347 12.53 9.48 -45.69
C VAL A 347 12.36 9.28 -44.18
N CYS A 348 12.69 10.28 -43.37
CA CYS A 348 12.44 10.24 -41.92
C CYS A 348 10.95 10.07 -41.59
N LEU A 349 10.06 10.78 -42.30
CA LEU A 349 8.61 10.66 -42.11
C LEU A 349 8.09 9.26 -42.46
N VAL A 350 8.59 8.63 -43.53
CA VAL A 350 8.23 7.25 -43.89
C VAL A 350 8.67 6.26 -42.80
N VAL A 351 9.85 6.43 -42.21
CA VAL A 351 10.32 5.59 -41.09
C VAL A 351 9.46 5.77 -39.84
N VAL A 352 9.12 7.02 -39.48
CA VAL A 352 8.20 7.30 -38.37
C VAL A 352 6.83 6.64 -38.58
N LEU A 353 6.25 6.80 -39.77
CA LEU A 353 4.94 6.23 -40.10
C LEU A 353 4.97 4.70 -40.08
N ALA A 354 6.04 4.06 -40.58
CA ALA A 354 6.19 2.62 -40.57
C ALA A 354 6.16 2.02 -39.15
N PHE A 355 6.79 2.67 -38.18
CA PHE A 355 6.71 2.24 -36.77
C PHE A 355 5.38 2.64 -36.11
N ALA A 356 4.84 3.82 -36.42
CA ALA A 356 3.58 4.30 -35.84
C ALA A 356 2.33 3.50 -36.28
N VAL A 357 2.40 2.72 -37.37
CA VAL A 357 1.31 1.80 -37.77
C VAL A 357 0.93 0.81 -36.65
N GLY A 358 1.89 0.36 -35.85
CA GLY A 358 1.64 -0.56 -34.74
C GLY A 358 0.74 0.00 -33.62
N ILE A 359 0.49 1.32 -33.58
CA ILE A 359 -0.50 1.93 -32.66
C ILE A 359 -1.90 1.34 -32.86
N LYS A 360 -2.22 0.81 -34.06
CA LYS A 360 -3.50 0.10 -34.30
C LYS A 360 -3.71 -1.07 -33.34
N ASP A 361 -2.62 -1.75 -32.96
CA ASP A 361 -2.63 -3.00 -32.22
C ASP A 361 -2.18 -2.79 -30.75
N ILE A 362 -2.41 -1.57 -30.22
CA ILE A 362 -2.11 -1.22 -28.83
C ILE A 362 -3.16 -1.78 -27.86
N GLU A 363 -2.73 -2.63 -26.95
CA GLU A 363 -3.52 -3.09 -25.81
C GLU A 363 -3.23 -2.23 -24.58
N LEU A 364 -4.26 -1.95 -23.76
CA LEU A 364 -4.17 -1.09 -22.58
C LEU A 364 -4.53 -1.86 -21.31
N THR A 365 -3.55 -2.07 -20.43
CA THR A 365 -3.77 -2.67 -19.11
C THR A 365 -4.33 -1.62 -18.15
N THR A 366 -5.61 -1.76 -17.78
CA THR A 366 -6.26 -0.97 -16.71
C THR A 366 -6.23 -1.66 -15.35
N ASP A 367 -6.04 -2.99 -15.33
CA ASP A 367 -6.07 -3.80 -14.11
C ASP A 367 -4.94 -3.39 -13.13
N PRO A 368 -5.27 -2.82 -11.96
CA PRO A 368 -4.27 -2.33 -11.03
C PRO A 368 -3.44 -3.47 -10.39
N VAL A 369 -3.96 -4.70 -10.28
CA VAL A 369 -3.16 -5.84 -9.79
C VAL A 369 -2.05 -6.18 -10.77
N GLN A 370 -2.36 -6.21 -12.07
CA GLN A 370 -1.40 -6.50 -13.14
C GLN A 370 -0.39 -5.36 -13.33
N LEU A 371 -0.78 -4.10 -13.05
CA LEU A 371 0.08 -2.94 -13.19
C LEU A 371 1.13 -2.81 -12.07
N TRP A 372 0.80 -3.23 -10.84
CA TRP A 372 1.65 -3.02 -9.65
C TRP A 372 2.33 -4.29 -9.12
N SER A 373 1.99 -5.48 -9.64
CA SER A 373 2.51 -6.77 -9.18
C SER A 373 3.21 -7.52 -10.31
N ALA A 374 4.42 -8.02 -10.09
CA ALA A 374 5.14 -8.79 -11.12
C ALA A 374 4.47 -10.16 -11.35
N PRO A 375 4.22 -10.60 -12.59
CA PRO A 375 3.41 -11.78 -12.88
C PRO A 375 4.01 -13.10 -12.34
N GLU A 376 5.31 -13.13 -12.08
CA GLU A 376 6.06 -14.28 -11.55
C GLU A 376 6.46 -14.11 -10.07
N SER A 377 5.81 -13.19 -9.33
CA SER A 377 6.05 -12.98 -7.89
C SER A 377 5.55 -14.14 -7.03
N HIS A 378 5.88 -14.15 -5.74
CA HIS A 378 5.40 -15.19 -4.83
C HIS A 378 3.88 -15.02 -4.62
N ALA A 379 3.41 -13.81 -4.33
CA ALA A 379 1.99 -13.56 -4.12
C ALA A 379 1.15 -13.80 -5.38
N MET A 380 1.67 -13.54 -6.58
CA MET A 380 0.97 -13.86 -7.84
C MET A 380 0.87 -15.37 -8.08
N ARG A 381 1.89 -16.15 -7.71
CA ARG A 381 1.83 -17.62 -7.76
C ARG A 381 0.93 -18.22 -6.68
N GLU A 382 0.93 -17.66 -5.47
CA GLU A 382 -0.01 -18.03 -4.40
C GLU A 382 -1.46 -17.70 -4.79
N LYS A 383 -1.70 -16.55 -5.41
CA LYS A 383 -3.00 -16.20 -5.97
C LYS A 383 -3.42 -17.15 -7.09
N ALA A 384 -2.56 -17.43 -8.06
CA ALA A 384 -2.86 -18.37 -9.13
C ALA A 384 -3.13 -19.79 -8.61
N PHE A 385 -2.41 -20.23 -7.56
CA PHE A 385 -2.69 -21.48 -6.86
C PHE A 385 -4.04 -21.44 -6.15
N HIS A 386 -4.37 -20.36 -5.44
CA HIS A 386 -5.64 -20.19 -4.73
C HIS A 386 -6.84 -20.20 -5.68
N ASP A 387 -6.84 -19.31 -6.68
CA ASP A 387 -7.90 -19.16 -7.68
C ASP A 387 -8.17 -20.49 -8.42
N ALA A 388 -7.14 -21.31 -8.66
CA ALA A 388 -7.24 -22.61 -9.34
C ALA A 388 -7.73 -23.77 -8.45
N HIS A 389 -7.78 -23.61 -7.12
CA HIS A 389 -8.23 -24.66 -6.18
C HIS A 389 -9.50 -24.30 -5.40
N PHE A 390 -9.82 -23.01 -5.26
CA PHE A 390 -10.87 -22.52 -4.35
C PHE A 390 -11.82 -21.49 -4.99
N ASP A 391 -11.77 -21.36 -6.32
CA ASP A 391 -12.34 -20.25 -7.11
C ASP A 391 -11.73 -18.87 -6.76
N PRO A 392 -11.86 -17.84 -7.63
CA PRO A 392 -11.34 -16.50 -7.32
C PRO A 392 -12.09 -15.86 -6.13
N PHE A 393 -11.35 -15.26 -5.20
CA PHE A 393 -11.91 -14.63 -4.00
C PHE A 393 -13.04 -13.64 -4.32
N TYR A 394 -14.16 -13.75 -3.59
CA TYR A 394 -15.41 -13.03 -3.86
C TYR A 394 -15.26 -11.50 -3.83
N ARG A 395 -16.04 -10.80 -4.66
CA ARG A 395 -16.03 -9.33 -4.74
C ARG A 395 -16.84 -8.73 -3.59
N THR A 396 -16.33 -7.66 -2.99
CA THR A 396 -16.96 -7.01 -1.84
C THR A 396 -17.62 -5.68 -2.21
N ASN A 397 -18.92 -5.59 -1.95
CA ASN A 397 -19.69 -4.36 -2.14
C ASN A 397 -20.27 -3.95 -0.77
N GLN A 398 -19.78 -2.85 -0.20
CA GLN A 398 -20.04 -2.47 1.19
C GLN A 398 -20.64 -1.06 1.28
N LEU A 399 -21.54 -0.90 2.24
CA LEU A 399 -22.17 0.35 2.65
C LEU A 399 -22.04 0.50 4.17
N ILE A 400 -21.57 1.66 4.62
CA ILE A 400 -21.42 2.04 6.03
C ILE A 400 -22.31 3.26 6.28
N LEU A 401 -23.16 3.18 7.30
CA LEU A 401 -24.12 4.22 7.68
C LEU A 401 -23.81 4.74 9.07
N THR A 402 -23.81 6.07 9.23
CA THR A 402 -23.49 6.77 10.48
C THR A 402 -24.46 7.94 10.73
N ALA A 403 -24.65 8.31 12.01
CA ALA A 403 -25.63 9.32 12.45
C ALA A 403 -24.95 10.50 13.22
N PRO A 404 -24.16 11.35 12.54
CA PRO A 404 -23.15 12.23 13.16
C PRO A 404 -23.70 13.40 13.99
N HIS A 405 -25.02 13.56 14.10
CA HIS A 405 -25.68 14.65 14.84
C HIS A 405 -26.63 14.16 15.95
N ARG A 406 -26.58 12.88 16.32
CA ARG A 406 -27.35 12.31 17.44
C ARG A 406 -26.49 11.36 18.26
N HIS A 407 -26.06 11.80 19.46
CA HIS A 407 -25.39 10.90 20.41
C HIS A 407 -26.30 9.71 20.76
N ILE A 408 -25.78 8.50 20.63
CA ILE A 408 -26.50 7.24 20.91
C ILE A 408 -26.60 7.04 22.42
N GLN A 409 -27.48 7.79 23.08
CA GLN A 409 -27.59 7.77 24.54
C GLN A 409 -28.43 6.56 25.01
N ILE A 410 -27.74 5.66 25.71
CA ILE A 410 -28.09 4.23 25.94
C ILE A 410 -29.51 3.94 26.46
N TYR A 411 -30.20 4.91 27.05
CA TYR A 411 -31.56 4.72 27.58
C TYR A 411 -32.68 4.76 26.53
N CYS A 412 -32.44 5.17 25.29
CA CYS A 412 -33.49 5.38 24.27
C CYS A 412 -33.33 4.57 22.97
N VAL A 413 -32.68 3.41 23.02
CA VAL A 413 -32.43 2.53 21.84
C VAL A 413 -33.73 2.16 21.09
N ARG A 414 -34.89 2.11 21.78
CA ARG A 414 -36.16 1.59 21.23
C ARG A 414 -36.91 2.55 20.29
N PHE A 415 -36.44 3.79 20.10
CA PHE A 415 -37.05 4.75 19.17
C PHE A 415 -36.05 5.16 18.08
N PHE A 416 -34.82 5.55 18.44
CA PHE A 416 -33.86 6.09 17.47
C PHE A 416 -33.23 5.06 16.53
N LEU A 417 -33.11 3.80 16.97
CA LEU A 417 -32.54 2.75 16.11
C LEU A 417 -33.53 2.38 14.99
N THR A 418 -34.84 2.46 15.26
CA THR A 418 -35.93 2.00 14.39
C THR A 418 -35.96 2.73 13.06
N ASP A 419 -35.84 4.07 13.04
CA ASP A 419 -35.92 4.86 11.81
C ASP A 419 -34.72 4.56 10.87
N LEU A 420 -33.51 4.54 11.42
CA LEU A 420 -32.28 4.19 10.69
C LEU A 420 -32.32 2.73 10.19
N ILE A 421 -32.89 1.82 10.97
CA ILE A 421 -33.13 0.43 10.57
C ILE A 421 -34.12 0.32 9.41
N ILE A 422 -35.18 1.14 9.40
CA ILE A 422 -36.17 1.15 8.31
C ILE A 422 -35.54 1.70 7.03
N GLU A 423 -34.84 2.84 7.08
CA GLU A 423 -34.13 3.38 5.91
C GLU A 423 -33.07 2.39 5.36
N LEU A 424 -32.29 1.74 6.23
CA LEU A 424 -31.35 0.71 5.84
C LEU A 424 -32.04 -0.51 5.20
N LEU A 425 -33.18 -0.95 5.75
CA LEU A 425 -33.94 -2.08 5.22
C LEU A 425 -34.61 -1.76 3.88
N GLU A 426 -35.11 -0.53 3.69
CA GLU A 426 -35.64 -0.06 2.40
C GLU A 426 -34.53 0.02 1.35
N LEU A 427 -33.36 0.56 1.69
CA LEU A 427 -32.20 0.62 0.80
C LEU A 427 -31.67 -0.79 0.47
N GLN A 428 -31.57 -1.68 1.45
CA GLN A 428 -31.23 -3.10 1.26
C GLN A 428 -32.22 -3.78 0.29
N GLN A 429 -33.53 -3.54 0.44
CA GLN A 429 -34.54 -4.06 -0.48
C GLN A 429 -34.43 -3.45 -1.89
N LYS A 430 -34.18 -2.14 -2.02
CA LYS A 430 -33.94 -1.46 -3.31
C LYS A 430 -32.73 -2.06 -4.04
N ILE A 431 -31.66 -2.41 -3.31
CA ILE A 431 -30.45 -3.04 -3.86
C ILE A 431 -30.69 -4.52 -4.20
N GLN A 432 -31.39 -5.29 -3.35
CA GLN A 432 -31.77 -6.68 -3.65
C GLN A 432 -32.72 -6.80 -4.86
N ALA A 433 -33.50 -5.76 -5.13
CA ALA A 433 -34.39 -5.64 -6.27
C ALA A 433 -33.73 -5.15 -7.57
N ILE A 434 -32.39 -4.96 -7.61
CA ILE A 434 -31.68 -4.58 -8.84
C ILE A 434 -31.90 -5.66 -9.91
N GLU A 435 -32.45 -5.21 -11.04
CA GLU A 435 -32.54 -5.98 -12.27
C GLU A 435 -32.16 -5.12 -13.49
N PHE A 436 -31.52 -5.73 -14.47
CA PHE A 436 -31.10 -5.09 -15.71
C PHE A 436 -31.03 -6.10 -16.85
N TRP A 437 -31.22 -5.65 -18.09
CA TRP A 437 -31.01 -6.50 -19.26
C TRP A 437 -29.51 -6.77 -19.46
N SER A 438 -29.14 -8.03 -19.64
CA SER A 438 -27.78 -8.46 -19.95
C SER A 438 -27.78 -9.14 -21.32
N ASP A 439 -27.06 -8.55 -22.28
CA ASP A 439 -26.91 -9.12 -23.62
C ASP A 439 -26.08 -10.41 -23.60
N GLU A 440 -25.04 -10.47 -22.75
CA GLU A 440 -24.19 -11.65 -22.50
C GLU A 440 -25.00 -12.88 -22.05
N LEU A 441 -26.03 -12.68 -21.22
CA LEU A 441 -26.93 -13.73 -20.75
C LEU A 441 -28.22 -13.85 -21.58
N ASN A 442 -28.43 -12.95 -22.55
CA ASN A 442 -29.65 -12.76 -23.34
C ASN A 442 -30.94 -12.77 -22.49
N ARG A 443 -30.89 -12.16 -21.30
CA ARG A 443 -32.00 -12.10 -20.34
C ARG A 443 -31.82 -10.98 -19.32
N THR A 444 -32.88 -10.68 -18.58
CA THR A 444 -32.77 -9.86 -17.37
C THR A 444 -31.95 -10.60 -16.30
N ALA A 445 -30.83 -10.00 -15.90
CA ALA A 445 -30.01 -10.42 -14.77
C ALA A 445 -30.52 -9.79 -13.46
N ARG A 446 -30.40 -10.52 -12.36
CA ARG A 446 -30.79 -10.11 -10.99
C ARG A 446 -29.68 -10.47 -10.01
N LEU A 447 -29.74 -9.96 -8.77
CA LEU A 447 -28.74 -10.26 -7.71
C LEU A 447 -28.45 -11.77 -7.57
N LYS A 448 -29.46 -12.64 -7.67
CA LYS A 448 -29.28 -14.11 -7.61
C LYS A 448 -28.41 -14.72 -8.72
N ASP A 449 -28.18 -14.00 -9.82
CA ASP A 449 -27.35 -14.47 -10.94
C ASP A 449 -25.86 -14.09 -10.75
N VAL A 450 -25.55 -13.23 -9.77
CA VAL A 450 -24.20 -12.71 -9.48
C VAL A 450 -23.74 -12.92 -8.03
N CYS A 451 -24.65 -13.14 -7.08
CA CYS A 451 -24.33 -13.22 -5.64
C CYS A 451 -23.58 -14.51 -5.24
N TYR A 452 -22.71 -14.40 -4.23
CA TYR A 452 -22.10 -15.55 -3.58
C TYR A 452 -23.13 -16.33 -2.75
N THR A 453 -23.15 -17.67 -2.87
CA THR A 453 -24.21 -18.54 -2.34
C THR A 453 -23.65 -19.77 -1.61
N PRO A 454 -23.33 -19.69 -0.30
CA PRO A 454 -22.50 -20.69 0.38
C PRO A 454 -23.16 -22.07 0.60
N LEU A 455 -24.50 -22.17 0.63
CA LEU A 455 -25.21 -23.42 0.91
C LEU A 455 -25.83 -24.11 -0.32
N ASN A 456 -26.02 -23.39 -1.44
CA ASN A 456 -26.69 -23.93 -2.63
C ASN A 456 -26.25 -23.24 -3.93
N PRO A 457 -24.97 -23.38 -4.35
CA PRO A 457 -24.46 -22.73 -5.55
C PRO A 457 -25.07 -23.30 -6.85
N GLY A 458 -25.58 -24.54 -6.83
CA GLY A 458 -26.16 -25.20 -8.01
C GLY A 458 -27.57 -24.71 -8.41
N ASN A 459 -28.29 -24.04 -7.51
CA ASN A 459 -29.62 -23.48 -7.79
C ASN A 459 -29.83 -22.17 -7.00
N PRO A 460 -29.23 -21.05 -7.46
CA PRO A 460 -29.17 -19.82 -6.68
C PRO A 460 -30.54 -19.14 -6.58
N SER A 461 -30.95 -18.90 -5.34
CA SER A 461 -32.12 -18.10 -4.96
C SER A 461 -31.65 -16.81 -4.28
N LEU A 462 -32.45 -15.75 -4.39
CA LEU A 462 -32.25 -14.50 -3.62
C LEU A 462 -32.13 -14.73 -2.11
N THR A 463 -32.75 -15.79 -1.58
CA THR A 463 -32.66 -16.21 -0.17
C THR A 463 -31.29 -16.80 0.21
N TYR A 464 -30.52 -17.33 -0.74
CA TYR A 464 -29.21 -17.95 -0.47
C TYR A 464 -28.03 -17.02 -0.72
N CYS A 465 -28.27 -15.78 -1.18
CA CYS A 465 -27.23 -14.78 -1.37
C CYS A 465 -26.61 -14.36 -0.02
N ALA A 466 -25.28 -14.34 0.05
CA ALA A 466 -24.54 -13.83 1.19
C ALA A 466 -24.66 -12.29 1.29
N VAL A 467 -25.60 -11.84 2.11
CA VAL A 467 -25.81 -10.44 2.47
C VAL A 467 -25.69 -10.32 3.98
N ASN A 468 -24.66 -9.60 4.45
CA ASN A 468 -24.38 -9.37 5.86
C ASN A 468 -24.91 -8.00 6.29
N THR A 469 -25.68 -7.99 7.37
CA THR A 469 -26.46 -6.83 7.85
C THR A 469 -26.92 -7.13 9.28
N VAL A 470 -27.29 -6.11 10.05
CA VAL A 470 -27.91 -6.29 11.39
C VAL A 470 -29.25 -7.05 11.30
N LEU A 471 -29.92 -6.99 10.14
CA LEU A 471 -31.25 -7.55 9.94
C LEU A 471 -31.33 -8.44 8.68
N PRO A 472 -30.99 -9.74 8.80
CA PRO A 472 -31.70 -10.74 8.01
C PRO A 472 -33.19 -10.67 8.33
N LYS A 473 -34.04 -11.07 7.38
CA LYS A 473 -35.39 -10.54 7.19
C LYS A 473 -36.40 -10.78 8.32
N TYR A 474 -36.03 -11.58 9.31
CA TYR A 474 -36.85 -12.01 10.46
C TYR A 474 -36.12 -11.89 11.82
N SER A 475 -35.04 -11.11 11.91
CA SER A 475 -34.27 -10.93 13.15
C SER A 475 -34.92 -9.91 14.12
N PRO A 476 -34.96 -10.16 15.45
CA PRO A 476 -35.53 -9.21 16.41
C PRO A 476 -34.66 -7.98 16.63
N LEU A 477 -35.29 -6.80 16.76
CA LEU A 477 -34.63 -5.53 17.14
C LEU A 477 -34.06 -5.51 18.59
N SER A 478 -34.15 -6.62 19.34
CA SER A 478 -33.49 -6.73 20.65
C SER A 478 -33.16 -8.17 21.02
N PHE A 479 -31.94 -8.38 21.53
CA PHE A 479 -31.50 -9.65 22.15
C PHE A 479 -32.37 -10.11 23.33
N LYS A 480 -33.19 -9.22 23.92
CA LYS A 480 -34.13 -9.56 24.99
C LYS A 480 -35.37 -10.32 24.48
N ASP A 481 -35.71 -10.15 23.21
CA ASP A 481 -36.99 -10.58 22.66
C ASP A 481 -36.91 -11.94 21.93
N ILE A 482 -35.70 -12.43 21.62
CA ILE A 482 -35.45 -13.73 20.94
C ILE A 482 -36.23 -14.90 21.58
N PRO A 483 -36.14 -15.16 22.90
CA PRO A 483 -36.81 -16.33 23.50
C PRO A 483 -38.33 -16.18 23.60
N ALA A 484 -38.83 -14.94 23.51
CA ALA A 484 -40.26 -14.64 23.62
C ALA A 484 -41.00 -14.68 22.27
N LEU A 485 -40.28 -14.60 21.15
CA LEU A 485 -40.85 -14.68 19.80
C LEU A 485 -40.43 -15.92 18.99
N GLY A 486 -39.50 -16.75 19.49
CA GLY A 486 -39.11 -18.00 18.83
C GLY A 486 -38.41 -17.82 17.48
N MET A 487 -37.74 -16.68 17.27
CA MET A 487 -37.10 -16.33 15.99
C MET A 487 -35.62 -16.76 15.95
N SER A 488 -35.12 -17.08 14.75
CA SER A 488 -33.72 -17.48 14.54
C SER A 488 -32.76 -16.29 14.54
N CYS A 489 -31.52 -16.52 14.99
CA CYS A 489 -30.41 -15.57 14.89
C CYS A 489 -29.45 -15.87 13.72
N MET A 490 -29.83 -16.78 12.81
CA MET A 490 -29.10 -17.04 11.56
C MET A 490 -29.60 -16.14 10.43
N ALA A 491 -28.76 -15.86 9.46
CA ALA A 491 -29.16 -15.18 8.22
C ALA A 491 -30.09 -16.07 7.36
N ASP A 492 -30.84 -15.43 6.46
CA ASP A 492 -31.74 -16.11 5.52
C ASP A 492 -30.98 -17.13 4.63
N TYR A 493 -29.69 -16.89 4.36
CA TYR A 493 -28.80 -17.79 3.62
C TYR A 493 -28.25 -18.97 4.44
N GLY A 494 -28.60 -19.08 5.73
CA GLY A 494 -28.24 -20.20 6.61
C GLY A 494 -26.86 -20.13 7.26
N GLY A 495 -26.20 -18.95 7.29
CA GLY A 495 -24.98 -18.71 8.07
C GLY A 495 -25.20 -17.80 9.28
N PRO A 496 -24.30 -17.80 10.29
CA PRO A 496 -24.31 -16.81 11.37
C PRO A 496 -23.78 -15.45 10.89
N VAL A 497 -24.45 -14.36 11.24
CA VAL A 497 -23.90 -13.00 11.09
C VAL A 497 -23.16 -12.65 12.38
N PHE A 498 -21.85 -12.43 12.30
CA PHE A 498 -21.07 -11.96 13.44
C PHE A 498 -21.23 -10.45 13.62
N PRO A 499 -21.29 -9.91 14.86
CA PRO A 499 -21.48 -8.48 15.10
C PRO A 499 -20.46 -7.59 14.36
N PHE A 500 -19.20 -8.00 14.29
CA PHE A 500 -18.12 -7.28 13.61
C PHE A 500 -18.27 -7.21 12.07
N LEU A 501 -19.24 -7.91 11.47
CA LEU A 501 -19.59 -7.81 10.04
C LEU A 501 -20.83 -6.92 9.78
N ALA A 502 -21.49 -6.46 10.84
CA ALA A 502 -22.79 -5.79 10.78
C ALA A 502 -22.82 -4.44 11.52
N VAL A 503 -21.95 -4.23 12.50
CA VAL A 503 -21.76 -2.95 13.21
C VAL A 503 -20.27 -2.62 13.38
N GLY A 504 -19.96 -1.33 13.52
CA GLY A 504 -18.61 -0.82 13.74
C GLY A 504 -18.59 0.39 14.68
N GLY A 505 -17.39 0.81 15.11
CA GLY A 505 -17.24 1.93 16.06
C GLY A 505 -17.74 1.59 17.46
N TYR A 506 -17.28 0.49 18.04
CA TYR A 506 -17.57 0.07 19.42
C TYR A 506 -16.26 -0.31 20.14
N GLU A 507 -16.25 -0.27 21.47
CA GLU A 507 -15.11 -0.75 22.27
C GLU A 507 -15.34 -2.18 22.79
N ASN A 508 -14.28 -2.99 22.76
CA ASN A 508 -14.24 -4.36 23.30
C ASN A 508 -15.36 -5.28 22.73
N GLU A 509 -16.27 -5.77 23.57
CA GLU A 509 -17.45 -6.58 23.18
C GLU A 509 -18.77 -5.82 23.35
N GLU A 510 -18.76 -4.51 23.63
CA GLU A 510 -19.98 -3.74 23.91
C GLU A 510 -20.68 -3.27 22.61
N TYR A 511 -21.15 -4.23 21.80
CA TYR A 511 -21.79 -3.96 20.50
C TYR A 511 -23.01 -3.01 20.57
N THR A 512 -23.55 -2.75 21.77
CA THR A 512 -24.64 -1.79 22.01
C THR A 512 -24.22 -0.31 21.97
N THR A 513 -22.92 0.00 21.94
CA THR A 513 -22.40 1.38 21.79
C THR A 513 -21.95 1.72 20.36
N ALA A 514 -22.14 0.81 19.41
CA ALA A 514 -21.66 0.95 18.03
C ALA A 514 -22.17 2.21 17.30
N GLU A 515 -21.25 3.00 16.77
CA GLU A 515 -21.52 4.25 16.06
C GLU A 515 -21.94 4.08 14.59
N ALA A 516 -21.63 2.92 13.98
CA ALA A 516 -21.84 2.65 12.57
C ALA A 516 -22.57 1.32 12.31
N LEU A 517 -23.45 1.31 11.31
CA LEU A 517 -24.06 0.10 10.74
C LEU A 517 -23.36 -0.28 9.44
N ILE A 518 -23.17 -1.57 9.20
CA ILE A 518 -22.47 -2.11 8.03
C ILE A 518 -23.41 -3.06 7.28
N LEU A 519 -23.57 -2.82 5.98
CA LEU A 519 -24.27 -3.68 5.03
C LEU A 519 -23.27 -4.12 3.95
N THR A 520 -23.06 -5.43 3.80
CA THR A 520 -22.11 -6.00 2.82
C THR A 520 -22.79 -7.03 1.94
N PHE A 521 -22.68 -6.84 0.62
CA PHE A 521 -23.07 -7.80 -0.41
C PHE A 521 -21.81 -8.50 -0.95
N SER A 522 -21.79 -9.83 -0.89
CA SER A 522 -20.73 -10.64 -1.51
C SER A 522 -21.17 -11.17 -2.87
N LEU A 523 -20.39 -10.90 -3.91
CA LEU A 523 -20.64 -11.37 -5.28
C LEU A 523 -19.60 -12.39 -5.70
N ASN A 524 -19.98 -13.35 -6.54
CA ASN A 524 -19.02 -14.27 -7.15
C ASN A 524 -18.03 -13.47 -7.99
N ASN A 525 -16.74 -13.78 -7.86
CA ASN A 525 -15.70 -13.22 -8.71
C ASN A 525 -15.37 -14.19 -9.84
N TYR A 526 -14.88 -13.66 -10.96
CA TYR A 526 -14.60 -14.43 -12.17
C TYR A 526 -13.31 -13.92 -12.82
N THR A 527 -12.69 -14.72 -13.68
CA THR A 527 -11.60 -14.22 -14.54
C THR A 527 -12.15 -13.17 -15.52
N ARG A 528 -11.36 -12.14 -15.87
CA ARG A 528 -11.77 -11.10 -16.85
C ARG A 528 -12.17 -11.66 -18.24
N THR A 529 -11.88 -12.94 -18.50
CA THR A 529 -12.26 -13.69 -19.70
C THR A 529 -13.61 -14.41 -19.64
N ASP A 530 -14.26 -14.51 -18.46
CA ASP A 530 -15.62 -15.06 -18.34
C ASP A 530 -16.64 -13.94 -18.61
N VAL A 531 -17.60 -14.19 -19.51
CA VAL A 531 -18.72 -13.28 -19.81
C VAL A 531 -19.51 -12.84 -18.56
N LYS A 532 -19.50 -13.64 -17.49
CA LYS A 532 -20.12 -13.28 -16.21
C LYS A 532 -19.42 -12.11 -15.51
N PHE A 533 -18.12 -11.88 -15.74
CA PHE A 533 -17.39 -10.75 -15.18
C PHE A 533 -18.09 -9.42 -15.53
N ASN A 534 -18.42 -9.24 -16.82
CA ASN A 534 -19.16 -8.10 -17.34
C ASN A 534 -20.53 -7.94 -16.64
N VAL A 535 -21.23 -9.05 -16.36
CA VAL A 535 -22.54 -9.03 -15.68
C VAL A 535 -22.42 -8.58 -14.22
N VAL A 536 -21.39 -9.04 -13.50
CA VAL A 536 -21.13 -8.58 -12.12
C VAL A 536 -20.78 -7.09 -12.13
N GLU A 537 -19.92 -6.66 -13.05
CA GLU A 537 -19.53 -5.26 -13.23
C GLU A 537 -20.70 -4.31 -13.53
N GLU A 538 -21.68 -4.74 -14.33
CA GLU A 538 -22.92 -3.98 -14.57
C GLU A 538 -23.77 -3.89 -13.30
N TRP A 539 -23.90 -4.99 -12.53
CA TRP A 539 -24.64 -4.97 -11.26
C TRP A 539 -23.99 -3.99 -10.27
N GLU A 540 -22.67 -4.02 -10.12
CA GLU A 540 -21.92 -3.09 -9.26
C GLU A 540 -22.14 -1.63 -9.68
N ARG A 541 -22.19 -1.34 -10.99
CA ARG A 541 -22.48 0.01 -11.49
C ARG A 541 -23.92 0.46 -11.17
N LYS A 542 -24.90 -0.44 -11.18
CA LYS A 542 -26.27 -0.15 -10.73
C LYS A 542 -26.34 0.08 -9.21
N PHE A 543 -25.61 -0.71 -8.42
CA PHE A 543 -25.49 -0.54 -6.97
C PHE A 543 -24.92 0.84 -6.61
N LEU A 544 -23.77 1.22 -7.17
CA LEU A 544 -23.15 2.54 -6.96
C LEU A 544 -24.13 3.67 -7.26
N LYS A 545 -24.79 3.62 -8.43
CA LYS A 545 -25.78 4.63 -8.82
C LYS A 545 -26.96 4.72 -7.84
N ILE A 546 -27.48 3.59 -7.37
CA ILE A 546 -28.62 3.56 -6.44
C ILE A 546 -28.27 4.16 -5.06
N VAL A 547 -27.02 3.95 -4.60
CA VAL A 547 -26.51 4.55 -3.36
C VAL A 547 -26.26 6.05 -3.53
N GLN A 548 -25.71 6.47 -4.68
CA GLN A 548 -25.52 7.89 -5.02
C GLN A 548 -26.86 8.65 -5.07
N GLU A 549 -27.86 8.12 -5.78
CA GLU A 549 -29.23 8.66 -5.78
C GLU A 549 -29.87 8.75 -4.39
N TYR A 550 -29.46 7.89 -3.45
CA TYR A 550 -29.95 7.92 -2.07
C TYR A 550 -29.20 8.98 -1.24
N GLN A 551 -27.89 9.13 -1.43
CA GLN A 551 -27.06 10.13 -0.75
C GLN A 551 -27.34 11.57 -1.21
N GLU A 552 -27.72 11.78 -2.47
CA GLU A 552 -28.10 13.10 -3.01
C GLU A 552 -29.50 13.58 -2.55
N ASN A 553 -30.29 12.73 -1.89
CA ASN A 553 -31.64 13.05 -1.45
C ASN A 553 -31.63 13.97 -0.22
N PRO A 554 -32.11 15.22 -0.29
CA PRO A 554 -32.02 16.18 0.82
C PRO A 554 -32.88 15.82 2.05
N ASN A 555 -33.63 14.72 2.02
CA ASN A 555 -34.41 14.22 3.14
C ASN A 555 -33.63 13.25 4.06
N THR A 556 -32.50 12.68 3.61
CA THR A 556 -31.73 11.71 4.42
C THR A 556 -30.91 12.42 5.49
N ASN A 557 -31.05 12.00 6.75
CA ASN A 557 -30.38 12.62 7.90
C ASN A 557 -29.08 11.87 8.33
N PHE A 558 -28.53 11.05 7.44
CA PHE A 558 -27.44 10.11 7.72
C PHE A 558 -26.27 10.29 6.76
N THR A 559 -25.07 9.95 7.22
CA THR A 559 -23.86 9.95 6.39
C THR A 559 -23.52 8.55 5.91
N PHE A 560 -23.44 8.41 4.59
CA PHE A 560 -23.14 7.17 3.88
C PHE A 560 -21.69 7.18 3.39
N ALA A 561 -20.97 6.10 3.62
CA ALA A 561 -19.74 5.75 2.90
C ALA A 561 -19.96 4.41 2.20
N TYR A 562 -19.51 4.27 0.96
CA TYR A 562 -19.75 3.07 0.16
C TYR A 562 -18.55 2.73 -0.72
N MET A 563 -18.43 1.45 -1.06
CA MET A 563 -17.42 0.92 -1.97
C MET A 563 -18.02 -0.23 -2.79
N ALA A 564 -17.68 -0.27 -4.07
CA ALA A 564 -17.80 -1.45 -4.91
C ALA A 564 -16.40 -1.90 -5.31
N GLU A 565 -16.22 -3.18 -5.63
CA GLU A 565 -14.92 -3.69 -6.08
C GLU A 565 -14.42 -2.93 -7.33
N ARG A 566 -15.32 -2.59 -8.27
CA ARG A 566 -14.99 -1.77 -9.44
C ARG A 566 -14.64 -0.30 -9.17
N SER A 567 -15.06 0.29 -8.04
CA SER A 567 -15.01 1.76 -7.90
C SER A 567 -13.59 2.32 -7.78
N LEU A 568 -12.61 1.49 -7.41
CA LEU A 568 -11.20 1.87 -7.42
C LEU A 568 -10.65 2.04 -8.86
N GLU A 569 -10.97 1.10 -9.77
CA GLU A 569 -10.54 1.17 -11.17
C GLU A 569 -11.27 2.31 -11.91
N ASP A 570 -12.57 2.51 -11.65
CA ASP A 570 -13.34 3.62 -12.22
C ASP A 570 -12.77 5.00 -11.82
N GLU A 571 -12.46 5.21 -10.54
CA GLU A 571 -12.04 6.52 -10.01
C GLU A 571 -10.59 6.90 -10.41
N ILE A 572 -9.68 5.91 -10.45
CA ILE A 572 -8.32 6.09 -11.00
C ILE A 572 -8.40 6.50 -12.47
N ASN A 573 -9.22 5.82 -13.28
CA ASN A 573 -9.38 6.15 -14.70
C ASN A 573 -10.04 7.53 -14.90
N ARG A 574 -11.07 7.88 -14.10
CA ARG A 574 -11.73 9.20 -14.16
C ARG A 574 -10.78 10.35 -13.86
N THR A 575 -10.07 10.29 -12.73
CA THR A 575 -9.13 11.35 -12.33
C THR A 575 -7.98 11.49 -13.32
N THR A 576 -7.45 10.37 -13.81
CA THR A 576 -6.39 10.34 -14.84
C THR A 576 -6.87 10.97 -16.16
N ALA A 577 -8.12 10.75 -16.58
CA ALA A 577 -8.71 11.38 -17.76
C ALA A 577 -8.93 12.90 -17.60
N GLU A 578 -9.34 13.36 -16.41
CA GLU A 578 -9.55 14.79 -16.12
C GLU A 578 -8.26 15.63 -16.14
N ASP A 579 -7.10 15.01 -15.95
CA ASP A 579 -5.79 15.69 -15.97
C ASP A 579 -5.14 15.74 -17.38
N ILE A 580 -5.65 15.01 -18.39
CA ILE A 580 -5.16 15.06 -19.78
C ILE A 580 -5.11 16.50 -20.34
N PRO A 581 -6.14 17.36 -20.16
CA PRO A 581 -6.08 18.75 -20.62
C PRO A 581 -4.96 19.57 -19.96
N ILE A 582 -4.55 19.21 -18.74
CA ILE A 582 -3.51 19.94 -17.98
C ILE A 582 -2.12 19.60 -18.53
N PHE A 583 -1.88 18.34 -18.94
CA PHE A 583 -0.70 17.99 -19.74
C PHE A 583 -0.70 18.74 -21.08
N MET A 584 -1.84 18.85 -21.77
CA MET A 584 -1.92 19.60 -23.04
C MET A 584 -1.64 21.10 -22.85
N ILE A 585 -2.05 21.71 -21.73
CA ILE A 585 -1.67 23.08 -21.36
C ILE A 585 -0.17 23.17 -21.06
N SER A 586 0.42 22.16 -20.39
CA SER A 586 1.86 22.09 -20.13
C SER A 586 2.66 22.08 -21.44
N TYR A 587 2.26 21.24 -22.41
CA TYR A 587 2.85 21.21 -23.75
C TYR A 587 2.67 22.53 -24.51
N ALA A 588 1.51 23.19 -24.38
CA ALA A 588 1.29 24.52 -24.98
C ALA A 588 2.17 25.61 -24.34
N VAL A 589 2.43 25.56 -23.03
CA VAL A 589 3.35 26.48 -22.33
C VAL A 589 4.79 26.25 -22.77
N ILE A 590 5.23 24.99 -22.87
CA ILE A 590 6.56 24.64 -23.41
C ILE A 590 6.70 25.09 -24.87
N PHE A 591 5.67 24.91 -25.71
CA PHE A 591 5.63 25.41 -27.08
C PHE A 591 5.77 26.93 -27.16
N LEU A 592 5.03 27.68 -26.33
CA LEU A 592 5.10 29.14 -26.28
C LEU A 592 6.46 29.62 -25.76
N TYR A 593 7.11 28.89 -24.85
CA TYR A 593 8.48 29.18 -24.43
C TYR A 593 9.48 29.03 -25.58
N ILE A 594 9.50 27.87 -26.25
CA ILE A 594 10.47 27.56 -27.32
C ILE A 594 10.25 28.47 -28.54
N SER A 595 9.00 28.66 -28.98
CA SER A 595 8.66 29.48 -30.16
C SER A 595 8.95 30.97 -29.97
N ARG A 596 8.83 31.49 -28.73
CA ARG A 596 9.11 32.90 -28.40
C ARG A 596 10.61 33.21 -28.29
N GLY A 597 11.46 32.21 -28.08
CA GLY A 597 12.90 32.21 -28.39
C GLY A 597 13.68 33.50 -28.09
N SER A 598 14.20 33.62 -26.86
CA SER A 598 14.99 34.76 -26.33
C SER A 598 14.16 35.99 -25.88
N TRP A 599 14.70 36.78 -24.94
CA TRP A 599 13.95 37.82 -24.22
C TRP A 599 14.10 39.22 -24.85
N GLY A 600 13.78 39.32 -26.14
CA GLY A 600 13.54 40.60 -26.80
C GLY A 600 12.15 41.13 -26.43
N ILE A 601 12.07 42.18 -25.62
CA ILE A 601 10.78 42.69 -25.11
C ILE A 601 9.97 43.45 -26.18
N PHE A 602 10.62 44.09 -27.14
CA PHE A 602 9.97 44.68 -28.32
C PHE A 602 10.82 44.54 -29.59
N ILE A 603 10.22 43.97 -30.65
CA ILE A 603 10.35 44.29 -32.11
C ILE A 603 9.96 43.05 -32.95
N LEU A 604 9.07 43.28 -33.91
CA LEU A 604 8.62 42.45 -35.05
C LEU A 604 8.26 40.95 -34.87
N GLN A 605 7.12 40.60 -35.47
CA GLN A 605 6.54 39.25 -35.57
C GLN A 605 7.26 38.33 -36.58
N VAL A 606 8.35 38.80 -37.20
CA VAL A 606 9.05 38.14 -38.33
C VAL A 606 10.19 37.23 -37.86
N ASP A 607 10.87 37.55 -36.75
CA ASP A 607 12.04 36.80 -36.27
C ASP A 607 11.72 35.58 -35.40
N SER A 608 10.44 35.41 -35.00
CA SER A 608 10.01 34.37 -34.07
C SER A 608 10.36 32.95 -34.55
N LYS A 609 10.84 32.10 -33.64
CA LYS A 609 11.29 30.73 -33.96
C LYS A 609 10.15 29.71 -33.93
N PHE A 610 8.95 30.16 -34.30
CA PHE A 610 7.72 29.37 -34.32
C PHE A 610 7.86 28.06 -35.11
N LEU A 611 8.42 28.11 -36.33
CA LEU A 611 8.62 26.91 -37.15
C LEU A 611 9.61 25.92 -36.53
N VAL A 612 10.62 26.41 -35.80
CA VAL A 612 11.62 25.57 -35.11
C VAL A 612 11.00 24.90 -33.88
N GLY A 613 10.23 25.66 -33.07
CA GLY A 613 9.50 25.10 -31.93
C GLY A 613 8.42 24.10 -32.36
N LEU A 614 7.71 24.38 -33.45
CA LEU A 614 6.70 23.48 -34.01
C LEU A 614 7.34 22.20 -34.56
N GLY A 615 8.44 22.34 -35.30
CA GLY A 615 9.23 21.20 -35.79
C GLY A 615 9.78 20.34 -34.64
N GLY A 616 10.27 20.96 -33.56
CA GLY A 616 10.80 20.24 -32.40
C GLY A 616 9.74 19.42 -31.66
N ILE A 617 8.57 20.02 -31.38
CA ILE A 617 7.46 19.29 -30.76
C ILE A 617 6.91 18.21 -31.69
N LEU A 618 6.84 18.46 -33.00
CA LEU A 618 6.41 17.46 -33.97
C LEU A 618 7.38 16.28 -34.04
N VAL A 619 8.71 16.51 -33.98
CA VAL A 619 9.72 15.45 -33.91
C VAL A 619 9.61 14.64 -32.62
N VAL A 620 9.37 15.28 -31.47
CA VAL A 620 9.11 14.59 -30.19
C VAL A 620 7.83 13.76 -30.25
N GLY A 621 6.73 14.31 -30.77
CA GLY A 621 5.48 13.56 -30.95
C GLY A 621 5.67 12.36 -31.88
N CYS A 622 6.42 12.53 -32.96
CA CYS A 622 6.78 11.46 -33.89
C CYS A 622 7.63 10.35 -33.25
N SER A 623 8.62 10.68 -32.39
CA SER A 623 9.45 9.67 -31.72
C SER A 623 8.68 8.90 -30.65
N VAL A 624 7.78 9.58 -29.91
CA VAL A 624 6.86 8.96 -28.96
C VAL A 624 5.90 8.01 -29.68
N MET A 625 5.24 8.46 -30.76
CA MET A 625 4.34 7.61 -31.56
C MET A 625 5.06 6.41 -32.19
N ALA A 626 6.25 6.61 -32.76
CA ALA A 626 7.04 5.52 -33.34
C ALA A 626 7.47 4.50 -32.26
N SER A 627 7.85 4.95 -31.08
CA SER A 627 8.21 4.09 -29.94
C SER A 627 7.00 3.26 -29.47
N MET A 628 5.86 3.92 -29.21
CA MET A 628 4.63 3.24 -28.78
C MET A 628 4.12 2.24 -29.82
N GLY A 629 4.13 2.61 -31.11
CA GLY A 629 3.75 1.70 -32.18
C GLY A 629 4.71 0.51 -32.36
N PHE A 630 6.02 0.71 -32.17
CA PHE A 630 6.99 -0.38 -32.18
C PHE A 630 6.77 -1.38 -31.04
N TYR A 631 6.54 -0.92 -29.81
CA TYR A 631 6.27 -1.80 -28.67
C TYR A 631 4.91 -2.52 -28.78
N ALA A 632 3.86 -1.84 -29.26
CA ALA A 632 2.57 -2.47 -29.56
C ALA A 632 2.70 -3.56 -30.64
N CYS A 633 3.48 -3.32 -31.70
CA CYS A 633 3.77 -4.30 -32.76
C CYS A 633 4.53 -5.56 -32.25
N ILE A 634 5.26 -5.44 -31.13
CA ILE A 634 5.92 -6.57 -30.44
C ILE A 634 4.94 -7.32 -29.51
N GLY A 635 3.75 -6.77 -29.25
CA GLY A 635 2.79 -7.31 -28.29
C GLY A 635 3.08 -6.92 -26.83
N VAL A 636 3.76 -5.79 -26.60
CA VAL A 636 3.94 -5.24 -25.25
C VAL A 636 2.75 -4.34 -24.91
N PRO A 637 1.90 -4.69 -23.92
CA PRO A 637 0.78 -3.85 -23.54
C PRO A 637 1.26 -2.54 -22.91
N SER A 638 0.48 -1.47 -23.11
CA SER A 638 0.76 -0.14 -22.56
C SER A 638 -0.15 0.16 -21.36
N SER A 639 0.24 1.13 -20.54
CA SER A 639 -0.57 1.63 -19.43
C SER A 639 -0.93 3.10 -19.60
N LEU A 640 -2.00 3.53 -18.94
CA LEU A 640 -2.44 4.93 -18.98
C LEU A 640 -1.39 5.90 -18.41
N VAL A 641 -0.58 5.43 -17.45
CA VAL A 641 0.57 6.18 -16.89
C VAL A 641 1.66 6.39 -17.95
N ILE A 642 1.98 5.37 -18.75
CA ILE A 642 2.96 5.49 -19.85
C ILE A 642 2.52 6.54 -20.88
N LEU A 643 1.23 6.53 -21.25
CA LEU A 643 0.65 7.48 -22.21
C LEU A 643 0.74 8.95 -21.76
N GLN A 644 0.76 9.22 -20.45
CA GLN A 644 0.86 10.58 -19.91
C GLN A 644 2.30 11.02 -19.60
N VAL A 645 3.08 10.13 -18.97
CA VAL A 645 4.41 10.47 -18.43
C VAL A 645 5.49 10.45 -19.50
N VAL A 646 5.48 9.45 -20.41
CA VAL A 646 6.55 9.32 -21.42
C VAL A 646 6.62 10.51 -22.38
N PRO A 647 5.52 11.06 -22.93
CA PRO A 647 5.61 12.23 -23.79
C PRO A 647 6.16 13.47 -23.06
N PHE A 648 5.89 13.62 -21.76
CA PHE A 648 6.42 14.70 -20.94
C PHE A 648 7.94 14.56 -20.72
N LEU A 649 8.42 13.37 -20.35
CA LEU A 649 9.85 13.12 -20.14
C LEU A 649 10.67 13.16 -21.44
N VAL A 650 10.10 12.67 -22.56
CA VAL A 650 10.75 12.74 -23.88
C VAL A 650 10.72 14.17 -24.44
N LEU A 651 9.68 14.97 -24.14
CA LEU A 651 9.66 16.39 -24.48
C LEU A 651 10.71 17.19 -23.69
N ALA A 652 10.90 16.90 -22.40
CA ALA A 652 11.94 17.51 -21.58
C ALA A 652 13.33 17.37 -22.24
N VAL A 653 13.83 16.13 -22.32
CA VAL A 653 15.18 15.83 -22.85
C VAL A 653 15.29 16.13 -24.35
N GLY A 654 14.22 15.93 -25.11
CA GLY A 654 14.17 16.17 -26.55
C GLY A 654 14.19 17.66 -26.92
N ALA A 655 13.42 18.48 -26.20
CA ALA A 655 13.47 19.94 -26.37
C ALA A 655 14.83 20.50 -25.96
N ASP A 656 15.45 19.98 -24.90
CA ASP A 656 16.76 20.44 -24.42
C ASP A 656 17.86 20.27 -25.47
N ASN A 657 17.93 19.11 -26.13
CA ASN A 657 18.91 18.87 -27.18
C ASN A 657 18.71 19.79 -28.40
N ILE A 658 17.45 20.05 -28.79
CA ILE A 658 17.12 21.01 -29.86
C ILE A 658 17.46 22.43 -29.42
N PHE A 659 17.15 22.81 -28.19
CA PHE A 659 17.37 24.16 -27.66
C PHE A 659 18.85 24.46 -27.41
N ILE A 660 19.67 23.48 -27.01
CA ILE A 660 21.13 23.60 -26.94
C ILE A 660 21.73 23.78 -28.34
N PHE A 661 21.29 23.01 -29.34
CA PHE A 661 21.77 23.16 -30.72
C PHE A 661 21.37 24.54 -31.31
N VAL A 662 20.12 24.94 -31.13
CA VAL A 662 19.62 26.26 -31.55
C VAL A 662 20.29 27.38 -30.76
N LEU A 663 20.61 27.19 -29.47
CA LEU A 663 21.36 28.16 -28.67
C LEU A 663 22.81 28.27 -29.12
N GLU A 664 23.55 27.20 -29.37
CA GLU A 664 24.94 27.34 -29.86
C GLU A 664 24.98 28.10 -31.20
N TYR A 665 23.94 27.94 -32.04
CA TYR A 665 23.71 28.74 -33.24
C TYR A 665 23.22 30.18 -32.97
N GLN A 666 22.49 30.42 -31.87
CA GLN A 666 21.87 31.71 -31.51
C GLN A 666 22.49 32.43 -30.29
N TYR A 667 23.61 32.00 -29.72
CA TYR A 667 24.13 32.53 -28.43
C TYR A 667 24.67 33.98 -28.50
N THR A 668 24.37 34.66 -29.60
CA THR A 668 24.08 36.08 -29.61
C THR A 668 22.74 36.43 -28.89
N LYS A 669 22.62 36.17 -27.54
CA LYS A 669 21.61 36.68 -26.51
C LYS A 669 20.46 35.73 -25.96
N LYS A 670 19.81 36.10 -24.80
CA LYS A 670 19.01 35.28 -23.78
C LYS A 670 17.64 35.93 -23.33
N SER A 671 16.80 35.49 -22.34
CA SER A 671 16.19 34.21 -21.80
C SER A 671 15.37 34.47 -20.45
N PHE A 672 14.55 33.51 -19.93
CA PHE A 672 13.99 33.30 -18.52
C PHE A 672 12.47 32.98 -18.12
N LYS A 673 12.04 33.10 -16.82
CA LYS A 673 11.05 32.36 -15.88
C LYS A 673 9.47 32.58 -15.95
N ASN A 674 8.44 32.07 -15.17
CA ASN A 674 8.07 31.25 -13.91
C ASN A 674 6.49 30.85 -13.96
N LEU A 675 5.58 30.32 -13.06
CA LEU A 675 5.31 29.50 -11.78
C LEU A 675 3.72 29.14 -11.71
N THR A 676 2.90 28.39 -10.87
CA THR A 676 2.80 27.81 -9.46
C THR A 676 1.74 26.59 -9.29
N ASN A 677 1.09 26.29 -8.11
CA ASN A 677 0.56 24.98 -7.48
C ASN A 677 -0.85 25.15 -6.71
N PRO A 678 -1.61 24.26 -5.91
CA PRO A 678 -1.55 22.81 -5.40
C PRO A 678 -2.86 21.92 -5.03
N LYS A 679 -2.67 20.63 -4.61
CA LYS A 679 -3.42 19.63 -3.69
C LYS A 679 -4.71 18.79 -4.08
N LEU A 680 -5.22 17.68 -3.41
CA LEU A 680 -4.72 16.34 -2.84
C LEU A 680 -5.74 15.47 -1.92
N LEU A 681 -6.01 14.11 -2.06
CA LEU A 681 -6.58 13.10 -1.02
C LEU A 681 -6.56 11.53 -1.35
N ASP A 682 -6.75 10.57 -0.38
CA ASP A 682 -6.01 9.27 -0.09
C ASP A 682 -6.52 7.78 -0.47
N GLU A 683 -6.11 6.70 0.26
CA GLU A 683 -5.89 5.25 -0.16
C GLU A 683 -6.49 4.10 0.78
N CYS A 684 -6.42 2.80 0.41
CA CYS A 684 -6.76 1.61 1.27
C CYS A 684 -6.01 0.27 0.90
N VAL A 685 -6.09 -0.80 1.75
CA VAL A 685 -5.08 -1.89 1.85
C VAL A 685 -5.41 -3.25 1.18
N THR A 686 -4.53 -3.77 0.30
CA THR A 686 -4.61 -5.12 -0.33
C THR A 686 -3.24 -5.84 -0.42
N TYR A 687 -3.10 -7.08 0.08
CA TYR A 687 -1.82 -7.79 0.24
C TYR A 687 -0.92 -7.91 -1.01
N VAL A 688 -1.49 -8.24 -2.19
CA VAL A 688 -0.70 -8.49 -3.43
C VAL A 688 0.06 -7.22 -3.87
N TYR A 689 -0.49 -6.04 -3.58
CA TYR A 689 0.16 -4.75 -3.86
C TYR A 689 1.35 -4.49 -2.93
N TYR A 690 1.29 -4.95 -1.68
CA TYR A 690 2.33 -4.65 -0.70
C TYR A 690 3.56 -5.57 -0.75
N GLU A 691 3.51 -6.69 -1.50
CA GLU A 691 4.66 -7.59 -1.67
C GLU A 691 5.91 -6.83 -2.13
N HIS A 692 5.78 -5.91 -3.10
CA HIS A 692 6.93 -5.19 -3.67
C HIS A 692 7.65 -4.30 -2.65
N TYR A 693 6.99 -3.79 -1.60
CA TYR A 693 7.65 -2.96 -0.59
C TYR A 693 8.65 -3.73 0.28
N LEU A 694 8.61 -5.07 0.28
CA LEU A 694 9.57 -5.91 0.99
C LEU A 694 10.97 -5.89 0.32
N THR A 695 11.03 -5.70 -1.00
CA THR A 695 12.28 -5.74 -1.79
C THR A 695 12.66 -4.40 -2.41
N ILE A 696 11.73 -3.45 -2.53
CA ILE A 696 11.88 -2.19 -3.29
C ILE A 696 13.15 -1.37 -2.96
N VAL A 697 13.63 -1.40 -1.71
CA VAL A 697 14.87 -0.69 -1.33
C VAL A 697 16.10 -1.33 -1.98
N ASN A 698 16.16 -2.66 -1.99
CA ASN A 698 17.27 -3.40 -2.59
C ASN A 698 17.22 -3.32 -4.13
N GLU A 699 16.02 -3.47 -4.70
CA GLU A 699 15.80 -3.32 -6.14
C GLU A 699 16.03 -1.88 -6.61
N GLY A 700 15.65 -0.88 -5.82
CA GLY A 700 15.89 0.53 -6.10
C GLY A 700 17.38 0.89 -6.09
N LEU A 701 18.11 0.42 -5.08
CA LEU A 701 19.58 0.57 -5.02
C LEU A 701 20.26 -0.14 -6.19
N PHE A 702 19.82 -1.35 -6.57
CA PHE A 702 20.33 -2.08 -7.72
C PHE A 702 20.07 -1.32 -9.04
N ASN A 703 18.84 -0.89 -9.28
CA ASN A 703 18.47 -0.15 -10.50
C ASN A 703 19.25 1.17 -10.62
N ILE A 704 19.38 1.95 -9.54
CA ILE A 704 20.17 3.19 -9.53
C ILE A 704 21.65 2.89 -9.81
N ALA A 705 22.24 1.86 -9.21
CA ALA A 705 23.62 1.44 -9.49
C ALA A 705 23.82 1.00 -10.96
N VAL A 706 22.86 0.26 -11.52
CA VAL A 706 22.84 -0.15 -12.93
C VAL A 706 22.69 1.04 -13.88
N CYS A 707 22.01 2.11 -13.50
CA CYS A 707 21.94 3.35 -14.31
C CYS A 707 23.23 4.18 -14.25
N LEU A 708 23.92 4.20 -13.10
CA LEU A 708 25.15 4.97 -12.88
C LEU A 708 26.36 4.39 -13.63
N LEU A 709 26.44 3.06 -13.80
CA LEU A 709 27.59 2.41 -14.45
C LEU A 709 27.72 2.75 -15.96
N PRO A 710 26.69 2.61 -16.82
CA PRO A 710 26.75 3.05 -18.22
C PRO A 710 27.02 4.54 -18.34
N THR A 711 26.43 5.36 -17.46
CA THR A 711 26.65 6.81 -17.40
C THR A 711 28.13 7.15 -17.23
N PHE A 712 28.82 6.48 -16.29
CA PHE A 712 30.28 6.62 -16.12
C PHE A 712 31.06 6.14 -17.34
N VAL A 713 30.76 4.93 -17.85
CA VAL A 713 31.49 4.31 -18.97
C VAL A 713 31.39 5.16 -20.25
N VAL A 714 30.18 5.64 -20.59
CA VAL A 714 29.94 6.48 -21.77
C VAL A 714 30.62 7.84 -21.62
N CYS A 715 30.55 8.48 -20.44
CA CYS A 715 31.29 9.72 -20.18
C CYS A 715 32.80 9.52 -20.36
N CYS A 716 33.39 8.46 -19.80
CA CYS A 716 34.81 8.17 -19.95
C CYS A 716 35.21 7.93 -21.41
N ILE A 717 34.43 7.17 -22.18
CA ILE A 717 34.74 6.89 -23.60
C ILE A 717 34.64 8.17 -24.45
N LEU A 718 33.53 8.92 -24.35
CA LEU A 718 33.29 10.10 -25.19
C LEU A 718 34.18 11.30 -24.83
N LEU A 719 34.67 11.38 -23.59
CA LEU A 719 35.70 12.35 -23.19
C LEU A 719 37.13 11.89 -23.50
N GLY A 720 37.33 10.68 -24.06
CA GLY A 720 38.63 10.22 -24.54
C GLY A 720 39.46 9.47 -23.51
N MET A 721 38.83 8.52 -22.81
CA MET A 721 39.37 7.73 -21.70
C MET A 721 39.73 8.55 -20.43
N ASP A 722 39.26 9.80 -20.31
CA ASP A 722 39.46 10.60 -19.11
C ASP A 722 38.60 10.07 -17.93
N LEU A 723 39.15 9.09 -17.23
CA LEU A 723 38.61 8.51 -16.00
C LEU A 723 38.41 9.56 -14.89
N ARG A 724 39.17 10.66 -14.90
CA ARG A 724 39.11 11.70 -13.86
C ARG A 724 37.92 12.61 -14.07
N SER A 725 37.69 13.09 -15.30
CA SER A 725 36.49 13.86 -15.63
C SER A 725 35.23 13.00 -15.56
N GLY A 726 35.29 11.73 -15.98
CA GLY A 726 34.19 10.78 -15.79
C GLY A 726 33.86 10.52 -14.32
N PHE A 727 34.86 10.39 -13.45
CA PHE A 727 34.66 10.24 -12.00
C PHE A 727 34.05 11.50 -11.35
N LEU A 728 34.49 12.71 -11.74
CA LEU A 728 33.89 13.95 -11.24
C LEU A 728 32.42 14.07 -11.66
N ASN A 729 32.07 13.70 -12.90
CA ASN A 729 30.68 13.64 -13.36
C ASN A 729 29.85 12.66 -12.52
N LEU A 730 30.34 11.43 -12.35
CA LEU A 730 29.68 10.39 -11.55
C LEU A 730 29.44 10.86 -10.10
N LEU A 731 30.45 11.49 -9.47
CA LEU A 731 30.36 12.03 -8.12
C LEU A 731 29.25 13.08 -8.01
N THR A 732 29.16 14.03 -8.94
CA THR A 732 28.11 15.06 -8.94
C THR A 732 26.71 14.46 -9.16
N ILE A 733 26.56 13.46 -10.02
CA ILE A 733 25.27 12.78 -10.25
C ILE A 733 24.84 11.98 -9.01
N VAL A 734 25.78 11.30 -8.33
CA VAL A 734 25.51 10.63 -7.05
C VAL A 734 25.08 11.65 -5.98
N MET A 735 25.73 12.82 -5.91
CA MET A 735 25.34 13.89 -4.97
C MET A 735 23.91 14.42 -5.24
N ILE A 736 23.56 14.69 -6.51
CA ILE A 736 22.18 15.08 -6.88
C ILE A 736 21.16 13.99 -6.47
N THR A 737 21.50 12.71 -6.68
CA THR A 737 20.62 11.58 -6.36
C THR A 737 20.40 11.45 -4.84
N VAL A 738 21.48 11.53 -4.06
CA VAL A 738 21.43 11.47 -2.58
C VAL A 738 20.67 12.67 -2.00
N ASP A 739 20.94 13.88 -2.49
CA ASP A 739 20.22 15.09 -2.05
C ASP A 739 18.73 15.03 -2.43
N THR A 740 18.39 14.42 -3.57
CA THR A 740 16.98 14.21 -3.98
C THR A 740 16.26 13.29 -2.99
N VAL A 741 16.87 12.17 -2.60
CA VAL A 741 16.33 11.27 -1.56
C VAL A 741 16.25 11.99 -0.20
N GLY A 742 17.25 12.81 0.15
CA GLY A 742 17.20 13.65 1.34
C GLY A 742 15.99 14.58 1.34
N VAL A 743 15.76 15.32 0.25
CA VAL A 743 14.61 16.23 0.12
C VAL A 743 13.27 15.48 0.05
N MET A 744 13.21 14.26 -0.52
CA MET A 744 12.01 13.40 -0.42
C MET A 744 11.62 13.16 1.04
N THR A 745 12.57 12.77 1.90
CA THR A 745 12.28 12.55 3.33
C THR A 745 11.90 13.84 4.07
N LEU A 746 12.48 14.98 3.71
CA LEU A 746 12.17 16.28 4.30
C LEU A 746 10.81 16.84 3.86
N TRP A 747 10.31 16.46 2.68
CA TRP A 747 9.07 16.99 2.11
C TRP A 747 7.88 16.01 2.16
N GLY A 748 8.04 14.87 2.83
CA GLY A 748 7.00 13.84 2.94
C GLY A 748 6.63 13.27 1.57
N ILE A 749 7.62 12.70 0.88
CA ILE A 749 7.45 11.94 -0.36
C ILE A 749 7.92 10.51 -0.08
N ASP A 750 6.98 9.57 -0.04
CA ASP A 750 7.25 8.17 0.30
C ASP A 750 8.02 7.43 -0.80
N PHE A 751 8.78 6.41 -0.40
CA PHE A 751 9.59 5.60 -1.31
C PHE A 751 8.79 4.42 -1.88
N ASN A 752 8.16 4.65 -3.03
CA ASN A 752 7.39 3.66 -3.80
C ASN A 752 7.91 3.51 -5.25
N ALA A 753 7.29 2.64 -6.04
CA ALA A 753 7.72 2.36 -7.42
C ALA A 753 7.69 3.62 -8.33
N VAL A 754 6.72 4.52 -8.13
CA VAL A 754 6.64 5.79 -8.88
C VAL A 754 7.79 6.72 -8.50
N SER A 755 8.15 6.78 -7.22
CA SER A 755 9.32 7.53 -6.76
C SER A 755 10.64 6.98 -7.34
N LEU A 756 10.76 5.65 -7.46
CA LEU A 756 11.93 5.00 -8.06
C LEU A 756 12.06 5.30 -9.56
N ILE A 757 10.96 5.30 -10.32
CA ILE A 757 10.95 5.72 -11.73
C ILE A 757 11.44 7.17 -11.86
N ASN A 758 10.99 8.07 -10.98
CA ASN A 758 11.43 9.46 -10.97
C ASN A 758 12.90 9.61 -10.50
N LEU A 759 13.41 8.75 -9.61
CA LEU A 759 14.84 8.74 -9.23
C LEU A 759 15.75 8.20 -10.35
N VAL A 760 15.32 7.18 -11.10
CA VAL A 760 16.02 6.72 -12.32
C VAL A 760 16.02 7.84 -13.38
N THR A 761 14.89 8.55 -13.51
CA THR A 761 14.77 9.73 -14.37
C THR A 761 15.70 10.87 -13.89
N ALA A 762 15.87 11.05 -12.57
CA ALA A 762 16.79 12.03 -11.99
C ALA A 762 18.25 11.76 -12.37
N VAL A 763 18.69 10.50 -12.38
CA VAL A 763 20.03 10.11 -12.85
C VAL A 763 20.22 10.53 -14.31
N GLY A 764 19.22 10.28 -15.17
CA GLY A 764 19.24 10.69 -16.58
C GLY A 764 19.31 12.21 -16.77
N ILE A 765 18.38 12.97 -16.17
CA ILE A 765 18.33 14.45 -16.26
C ILE A 765 19.61 15.09 -15.68
N SER A 766 20.22 14.48 -14.66
CA SER A 766 21.50 14.95 -14.10
C SER A 766 22.67 14.88 -15.08
N VAL A 767 22.64 13.98 -16.08
CA VAL A 767 23.67 13.92 -17.13
C VAL A 767 23.66 15.19 -17.99
N GLU A 768 22.51 15.75 -18.31
CA GLU A 768 22.40 16.99 -19.10
C GLU A 768 22.98 18.19 -18.32
N PHE A 769 22.73 18.29 -17.01
CA PHE A 769 23.31 19.34 -16.16
C PHE A 769 24.84 19.26 -15.99
N VAL A 770 25.42 18.05 -16.07
CA VAL A 770 26.81 17.76 -15.68
C VAL A 770 27.73 17.58 -16.90
N SER A 771 27.31 16.79 -17.89
CA SER A 771 28.19 16.32 -18.97
C SER A 771 28.63 17.46 -19.92
N HIS A 772 27.70 18.34 -20.32
CA HIS A 772 27.98 19.46 -21.20
C HIS A 772 29.00 20.43 -20.60
N LEU A 773 28.87 20.76 -19.31
CA LEU A 773 29.79 21.67 -18.64
C LEU A 773 31.20 21.06 -18.52
N THR A 774 31.31 19.80 -18.08
CA THR A 774 32.61 19.10 -17.99
C THR A 774 33.26 18.96 -19.37
N ARG A 775 32.49 18.66 -20.42
CA ARG A 775 33.00 18.63 -21.81
C ARG A 775 33.52 20.00 -22.26
N SER A 776 32.79 21.07 -21.97
CA SER A 776 33.22 22.45 -22.27
C SER A 776 34.50 22.83 -21.52
N PHE A 777 34.63 22.45 -20.24
CA PHE A 777 35.83 22.65 -19.43
C PHE A 777 37.06 21.87 -19.98
N ALA A 778 36.86 20.63 -20.41
CA ALA A 778 37.92 19.77 -20.95
C ALA A 778 38.46 20.31 -22.30
N LEU A 779 37.56 20.83 -23.15
CA LEU A 779 37.89 21.41 -24.45
C LEU A 779 38.52 22.82 -24.37
N SER A 780 38.31 23.56 -23.27
CA SER A 780 38.81 24.93 -23.16
C SER A 780 40.35 25.01 -23.17
N ILE A 781 40.85 26.04 -23.85
CA ILE A 781 42.27 26.28 -24.14
C ILE A 781 42.91 27.19 -23.06
N ARG A 782 42.14 27.80 -22.14
CA ARG A 782 42.66 28.80 -21.19
C ARG A 782 43.78 28.24 -20.30
N PRO A 783 44.78 29.05 -19.92
CA PRO A 783 45.99 28.59 -19.22
C PRO A 783 45.74 28.12 -17.79
N THR A 784 44.77 28.70 -17.07
CA THR A 784 44.46 28.29 -15.69
C THR A 784 43.15 27.49 -15.61
N LYS A 785 43.04 26.59 -14.63
CA LYS A 785 41.80 25.85 -14.37
C LYS A 785 40.62 26.78 -14.06
N VAL A 786 40.87 27.89 -13.36
CA VAL A 786 39.85 28.86 -12.96
C VAL A 786 39.28 29.59 -14.19
N GLU A 787 40.13 29.98 -15.15
CA GLU A 787 39.66 30.56 -16.42
C GLU A 787 38.85 29.57 -17.26
N ARG A 788 39.28 28.29 -17.34
CA ARG A 788 38.53 27.25 -18.06
C ARG A 788 37.16 27.00 -17.43
N ALA A 789 37.08 26.96 -16.10
CA ALA A 789 35.80 26.85 -15.37
C ALA A 789 34.90 28.08 -15.63
N LYS A 790 35.47 29.30 -15.60
CA LYS A 790 34.75 30.54 -15.89
C LYS A 790 34.20 30.57 -17.32
N GLU A 791 34.99 30.17 -18.31
CA GLU A 791 34.59 30.12 -19.72
C GLU A 791 33.50 29.08 -19.98
N ALA A 792 33.67 27.85 -19.47
CA ALA A 792 32.67 26.79 -19.57
C ALA A 792 31.33 27.21 -18.92
N THR A 793 31.37 27.86 -17.75
CA THR A 793 30.16 28.32 -17.05
C THR A 793 29.48 29.48 -17.78
N ALA A 794 30.26 30.42 -18.34
CA ALA A 794 29.73 31.58 -19.07
C ALA A 794 29.06 31.21 -20.41
N ASN A 795 29.64 30.24 -21.12
CA ASN A 795 29.16 29.80 -22.43
C ASN A 795 28.14 28.65 -22.24
N MET A 796 28.62 27.46 -21.88
CA MET A 796 27.81 26.26 -21.81
C MET A 796 26.85 26.23 -20.62
N GLY A 797 27.31 26.64 -19.42
CA GLY A 797 26.46 26.68 -18.22
C GLY A 797 25.22 27.55 -18.40
N SER A 798 25.31 28.61 -19.20
CA SER A 798 24.17 29.46 -19.50
C SER A 798 23.25 28.95 -20.63
N ALA A 799 23.75 28.07 -21.50
CA ALA A 799 22.93 27.34 -22.45
C ALA A 799 22.14 26.23 -21.75
N VAL A 800 22.80 25.45 -20.89
CA VAL A 800 22.17 24.43 -20.01
C VAL A 800 21.09 25.05 -19.10
N PHE A 801 21.33 26.25 -18.56
CA PHE A 801 20.35 27.00 -17.76
C PHE A 801 19.13 27.49 -18.55
N ALA A 802 19.27 27.71 -19.86
CA ALA A 802 18.19 28.20 -20.72
C ALA A 802 17.43 27.08 -21.44
N GLY A 803 18.10 25.95 -21.74
CA GLY A 803 17.47 24.67 -22.05
C GLY A 803 17.00 24.00 -20.76
N VAL A 804 17.73 22.98 -20.31
CA VAL A 804 17.40 22.01 -19.25
C VAL A 804 16.66 22.56 -18.03
N ALA A 805 17.03 23.73 -17.50
CA ALA A 805 16.33 24.28 -16.35
C ALA A 805 15.02 25.01 -16.67
N MET A 806 14.80 25.47 -17.90
CA MET A 806 13.77 26.44 -18.28
C MET A 806 12.79 25.97 -19.36
N THR A 807 13.14 24.96 -20.15
CA THR A 807 12.15 24.09 -20.81
C THR A 807 11.28 23.40 -19.76
N ASN A 808 11.94 22.84 -18.73
CA ASN A 808 11.34 21.92 -17.79
C ASN A 808 10.59 22.61 -16.64
N LEU A 809 11.09 23.72 -16.08
CA LEU A 809 10.42 24.42 -14.97
C LEU A 809 8.96 24.81 -15.30
N PRO A 810 8.64 25.49 -16.42
CA PRO A 810 7.27 25.85 -16.78
C PRO A 810 6.38 24.62 -17.00
N GLY A 811 6.92 23.55 -17.59
CA GLY A 811 6.20 22.30 -17.82
C GLY A 811 5.79 21.62 -16.51
N ILE A 812 6.76 21.40 -15.63
CA ILE A 812 6.58 20.83 -14.28
C ILE A 812 5.59 21.67 -13.48
N VAL A 813 5.73 23.00 -13.56
CA VAL A 813 4.86 23.99 -12.92
C VAL A 813 3.39 23.81 -13.30
N VAL A 814 3.05 23.50 -14.55
CA VAL A 814 1.63 23.30 -14.93
C VAL A 814 1.05 22.02 -14.34
N LEU A 815 1.86 20.96 -14.14
CA LEU A 815 1.42 19.72 -13.46
C LEU A 815 1.00 19.96 -12.01
N ALA A 816 1.42 21.07 -11.42
CA ALA A 816 1.03 21.48 -10.08
C ALA A 816 -0.47 21.87 -9.97
N LEU A 817 -1.15 22.04 -11.10
CA LEU A 817 -2.61 22.26 -11.20
C LEU A 817 -3.42 20.96 -11.38
N ALA A 818 -2.76 19.80 -11.51
CA ALA A 818 -3.43 18.50 -11.68
C ALA A 818 -4.34 18.15 -10.49
N LYS A 819 -5.40 17.38 -10.70
CA LYS A 819 -6.31 16.91 -9.65
C LYS A 819 -5.82 15.66 -8.94
N ALA A 820 -5.15 14.75 -9.66
CA ALA A 820 -4.69 13.49 -9.10
C ALA A 820 -3.53 13.70 -8.10
N GLN A 821 -3.64 13.09 -6.91
CA GLN A 821 -2.58 13.12 -5.89
C GLN A 821 -1.21 12.74 -6.46
N LEU A 822 -1.21 11.65 -7.23
CA LEU A 822 -0.04 10.94 -7.68
C LEU A 822 0.82 11.83 -8.58
N ILE A 823 0.17 12.61 -9.46
CA ILE A 823 0.84 13.62 -10.29
C ILE A 823 1.44 14.72 -9.42
N GLN A 824 0.70 15.25 -8.44
CA GLN A 824 1.19 16.37 -7.64
C GLN A 824 2.33 16.02 -6.66
N ILE A 825 2.30 14.84 -6.05
CA ILE A 825 3.39 14.39 -5.15
C ILE A 825 4.57 13.88 -5.98
N PHE A 826 4.36 12.84 -6.79
CA PHE A 826 5.47 12.08 -7.39
C PHE A 826 5.97 12.67 -8.71
N PHE A 827 5.19 13.50 -9.41
CA PHE A 827 5.64 14.14 -10.66
C PHE A 827 5.91 15.64 -10.50
N PHE A 828 5.04 16.43 -9.87
CA PHE A 828 5.32 17.87 -9.65
C PHE A 828 6.43 18.09 -8.62
N ARG A 829 6.26 17.69 -7.34
CA ARG A 829 7.27 18.00 -6.31
C ARG A 829 8.62 17.37 -6.65
N LEU A 830 8.62 16.10 -7.05
CA LEU A 830 9.85 15.35 -7.26
C LEU A 830 10.65 15.86 -8.47
N ASN A 831 10.02 16.11 -9.63
CA ASN A 831 10.76 16.68 -10.77
C ASN A 831 11.16 18.15 -10.54
N LEU A 832 10.41 18.91 -9.73
CA LEU A 832 10.83 20.24 -9.27
C LEU A 832 12.11 20.16 -8.43
N VAL A 833 12.17 19.23 -7.46
CA VAL A 833 13.36 18.97 -6.64
C VAL A 833 14.55 18.56 -7.51
N ILE A 834 14.37 17.59 -8.41
CA ILE A 834 15.40 17.11 -9.34
C ILE A 834 15.94 18.27 -10.20
N THR A 835 15.07 19.10 -10.77
CA THR A 835 15.48 20.24 -11.61
C THR A 835 16.24 21.31 -10.82
N LEU A 836 15.83 21.59 -9.58
CA LEU A 836 16.50 22.58 -8.72
C LEU A 836 17.84 22.08 -8.18
N LEU A 837 17.94 20.81 -7.78
CA LEU A 837 19.20 20.21 -7.33
C LEU A 837 20.18 20.01 -8.50
N GLY A 838 19.70 19.56 -9.67
CA GLY A 838 20.49 19.46 -10.89
C GLY A 838 21.06 20.83 -11.33
N MET A 839 20.24 21.89 -11.27
CA MET A 839 20.69 23.26 -11.47
C MET A 839 21.78 23.69 -10.47
N ALA A 840 21.57 23.46 -9.16
CA ALA A 840 22.53 23.86 -8.13
C ALA A 840 23.87 23.11 -8.25
N HIS A 841 23.83 21.79 -8.43
CA HIS A 841 25.02 20.97 -8.55
C HIS A 841 25.75 21.20 -9.88
N GLY A 842 25.02 21.22 -11.00
CA GLY A 842 25.59 21.41 -12.33
C GLY A 842 26.15 22.82 -12.58
N LEU A 843 25.50 23.87 -12.07
CA LEU A 843 25.87 25.26 -12.40
C LEU A 843 26.60 26.02 -11.28
N ILE A 844 26.65 25.50 -10.05
CA ILE A 844 27.35 26.13 -8.92
C ILE A 844 28.46 25.24 -8.36
N PHE A 845 28.16 24.00 -8.01
CA PHE A 845 29.15 23.09 -7.40
C PHE A 845 30.18 22.57 -8.41
N LEU A 846 29.73 22.06 -9.56
CA LEU A 846 30.61 21.46 -10.58
C LEU A 846 31.66 22.43 -11.16
N PRO A 847 31.37 23.72 -11.47
CA PRO A 847 32.41 24.68 -11.84
C PRO A 847 33.53 24.81 -10.81
N VAL A 848 33.17 24.86 -9.52
CA VAL A 848 34.13 24.98 -8.42
C VAL A 848 34.95 23.70 -8.31
N LEU A 849 34.30 22.53 -8.34
CA LEU A 849 34.93 21.22 -8.31
C LEU A 849 35.95 21.04 -9.45
N LEU A 850 35.58 21.41 -10.69
CA LEU A 850 36.46 21.40 -11.86
C LEU A 850 37.63 22.39 -11.72
N SER A 851 37.41 23.57 -11.13
CA SER A 851 38.47 24.58 -10.94
C SER A 851 39.61 24.09 -10.02
N PHE A 852 39.30 23.27 -9.00
CA PHE A 852 40.32 22.60 -8.17
C PHE A 852 40.80 21.30 -8.80
N LEU A 853 39.89 20.36 -9.08
CA LEU A 853 40.20 18.96 -9.36
C LEU A 853 40.26 18.58 -10.84
N GLY A 854 39.87 19.44 -11.78
CA GLY A 854 39.92 19.15 -13.22
C GLY A 854 41.33 18.92 -13.77
N MET A 855 41.45 18.19 -14.90
CA MET A 855 42.72 17.90 -15.57
C MET A 855 43.23 19.11 -16.40
N TYR A 856 44.53 19.20 -16.67
CA TYR A 856 45.13 20.19 -17.60
C TYR A 856 45.04 19.70 -19.06
N SER A 857 44.50 20.52 -19.96
CA SER A 857 44.33 20.18 -21.37
C SER A 857 45.63 20.32 -22.17
N CYS A 858 45.97 19.33 -23.02
CA CYS A 858 47.21 19.31 -23.80
C CYS A 858 47.30 20.43 -24.87
N LEU A 859 46.17 21.10 -25.20
CA LEU A 859 46.15 22.27 -26.09
C LEU A 859 47.04 23.41 -25.55
N ASN A 860 47.19 23.54 -24.23
CA ASN A 860 48.13 24.49 -23.62
C ASN A 860 49.62 24.16 -23.91
N LYS A 861 50.00 22.88 -24.13
CA LYS A 861 51.36 22.55 -24.56
C LYS A 861 51.58 23.03 -26.01
N LYS A 862 50.73 22.61 -26.95
CA LYS A 862 50.83 23.00 -28.38
C LYS A 862 50.76 24.52 -28.58
N ALA A 863 49.83 25.22 -27.93
CA ALA A 863 49.70 26.68 -28.06
C ALA A 863 50.96 27.41 -27.54
N LYS A 864 51.54 26.92 -26.44
CA LYS A 864 52.76 27.50 -25.85
C LYS A 864 54.02 27.16 -26.66
N GLU A 865 54.09 25.97 -27.26
CA GLU A 865 55.11 25.62 -28.27
C GLU A 865 55.00 26.51 -29.51
N MET A 866 53.78 26.81 -29.99
CA MET A 866 53.57 27.74 -31.10
C MET A 866 53.93 29.20 -30.75
N GLU A 867 53.59 29.68 -29.55
CA GLU A 867 54.06 31.00 -29.07
C GLU A 867 55.58 31.07 -28.99
N LEU A 868 56.24 30.01 -28.47
CA LEU A 868 57.69 29.96 -28.33
C LEU A 868 58.38 29.94 -29.70
N ASN A 869 57.90 29.11 -30.62
CA ASN A 869 58.40 29.05 -32.00
C ASN A 869 58.14 30.37 -32.76
N SER A 870 57.00 31.03 -32.54
CA SER A 870 56.68 32.33 -33.15
C SER A 870 57.63 33.42 -32.65
N LYS A 871 57.90 33.46 -31.33
CA LYS A 871 58.86 34.40 -30.73
C LYS A 871 60.30 34.14 -31.18
N ALA A 872 60.72 32.88 -31.26
CA ALA A 872 62.02 32.49 -31.82
C ALA A 872 62.15 32.90 -33.30
N THR A 873 61.10 32.72 -34.10
CA THR A 873 61.06 33.15 -35.51
C THR A 873 61.20 34.67 -35.63
N TYR A 874 60.47 35.45 -34.82
CA TYR A 874 60.63 36.91 -34.78
C TYR A 874 62.03 37.36 -34.34
N HIS A 875 62.66 36.64 -33.40
CA HIS A 875 64.02 36.95 -32.93
C HIS A 875 65.12 36.61 -33.95
N ASN A 876 64.93 35.56 -34.75
CA ASN A 876 65.84 35.25 -35.85
C ASN A 876 65.71 36.28 -36.99
N ILE A 877 64.48 36.69 -37.32
CA ILE A 877 64.22 37.72 -38.33
C ILE A 877 64.80 39.08 -37.90
N SER A 878 64.78 39.44 -36.60
CA SER A 878 65.41 40.69 -36.15
C SER A 878 66.95 40.64 -36.16
N PHE A 879 67.56 39.45 -36.03
CA PHE A 879 69.01 39.28 -36.18
C PHE A 879 69.48 39.31 -37.65
N GLU A 880 68.84 38.57 -38.57
CA GLU A 880 69.25 38.54 -39.98
C GLU A 880 69.17 39.92 -40.66
N ASN A 881 68.20 40.75 -40.27
CA ASN A 881 68.06 42.11 -40.81
C ASN A 881 69.15 43.09 -40.34
N HIS A 882 69.95 42.74 -39.32
CA HIS A 882 71.00 43.62 -38.79
C HIS A 882 72.39 43.39 -39.41
N GLU A 883 72.57 42.31 -40.18
CA GLU A 883 73.86 41.90 -40.75
C GLU A 883 73.99 42.17 -42.27
N LYS A 884 72.93 42.68 -42.93
CA LYS A 884 72.89 42.92 -44.39
C LYS A 884 72.31 44.29 -44.78
N SER A 885 73.01 45.37 -44.41
CA SER A 885 72.82 46.68 -45.07
C SER A 885 74.06 47.56 -44.99
N ASN A 886 74.99 47.36 -45.94
CA ASN A 886 76.10 48.27 -46.23
C ASN A 886 76.36 48.17 -47.75
N GLY A 887 75.66 48.99 -48.54
CA GLY A 887 75.74 48.94 -50.01
C GLY A 887 74.63 49.70 -50.73
N GLU A 888 74.96 50.92 -51.15
CA GLU A 888 74.48 51.74 -52.29
C GLU A 888 73.01 51.70 -52.81
N ILE A 889 72.53 52.92 -53.08
CA ILE A 889 71.27 53.33 -53.74
C ILE A 889 71.45 53.16 -55.28
N PRO A 890 70.47 52.71 -56.12
CA PRO A 890 69.47 53.67 -56.65
C PRO A 890 68.12 53.20 -57.30
N ILE A 891 67.26 54.21 -57.50
CA ILE A 891 66.09 54.40 -58.40
C ILE A 891 64.71 53.74 -58.07
N GLU A 892 63.70 54.63 -58.09
CA GLU A 892 62.23 54.47 -58.22
C GLU A 892 61.78 54.07 -59.67
N PRO A 893 60.50 54.15 -60.14
CA PRO A 893 59.22 54.50 -59.50
C PRO A 893 58.05 53.50 -59.72
N SER A 894 56.94 53.64 -58.97
CA SER A 894 55.59 54.01 -59.54
C SER A 894 54.42 53.85 -58.53
N TYR A 895 53.80 54.98 -58.16
CA TYR A 895 52.42 55.11 -57.64
C TYR A 895 51.39 55.07 -58.81
N PRO A 896 50.04 55.21 -58.64
CA PRO A 896 49.19 55.55 -57.48
C PRO A 896 48.07 54.49 -57.21
N VAL A 897 47.01 54.62 -56.37
CA VAL A 897 45.98 55.69 -56.17
C VAL A 897 45.30 55.58 -54.78
N LYS A 898 44.87 56.74 -54.22
CA LYS A 898 44.12 56.92 -52.94
C LYS A 898 42.58 56.93 -53.21
N ALA A 899 41.60 57.29 -52.37
CA ALA A 899 41.49 58.03 -51.09
C ALA A 899 40.08 57.70 -50.50
N ASP A 900 39.88 57.45 -49.20
CA ASP A 900 39.76 58.38 -48.04
C ASP A 900 38.31 58.80 -47.69
N ILE A 901 38.16 59.43 -46.50
CA ILE A 901 36.97 60.07 -45.86
C ILE A 901 36.27 59.17 -44.80
N VAL A 902 36.59 59.21 -43.47
CA VAL A 902 36.43 60.28 -42.42
C VAL A 902 35.02 60.21 -41.75
N SER A 903 34.76 60.36 -40.44
CA SER A 903 35.46 61.00 -39.27
C SER A 903 35.09 60.44 -37.87
N LYS A 904 36.04 60.53 -36.91
CA LYS A 904 36.01 61.15 -35.52
C LYS A 904 34.70 61.15 -34.66
N THR A 905 34.70 61.16 -33.31
CA THR A 905 35.74 61.08 -32.23
C THR A 905 35.14 60.66 -30.87
N THR A 906 36.01 60.37 -29.89
CA THR A 906 35.76 60.06 -28.47
C THR A 906 35.13 61.18 -27.62
N GLN A 907 34.41 60.81 -26.55
CA GLN A 907 34.20 61.63 -25.35
C GLN A 907 34.07 60.75 -24.08
N GLU A 908 34.22 61.32 -22.89
CA GLU A 908 34.46 60.63 -21.60
C GLU A 908 33.19 60.13 -20.86
N PRO A 909 33.31 59.15 -19.96
CA PRO A 909 32.34 58.88 -18.89
C PRO A 909 32.75 59.54 -17.56
N SER A 910 31.90 60.40 -17.00
CA SER A 910 32.09 61.02 -15.68
C SER A 910 31.66 60.11 -14.52
N LYS A 911 32.14 60.41 -13.30
CA LYS A 911 31.51 59.94 -12.06
C LYS A 911 30.04 60.40 -11.99
N PHE A 912 29.20 59.70 -11.21
CA PHE A 912 28.61 60.25 -9.97
C PHE A 912 28.11 59.12 -9.04
N GLU A 913 27.53 59.49 -7.91
CA GLU A 913 27.49 58.75 -6.64
C GLU A 913 26.47 57.60 -6.51
N ILE A 914 26.66 56.84 -5.42
CA ILE A 914 25.67 55.98 -4.77
C ILE A 914 24.84 56.87 -3.83
N ASP A 915 23.52 56.72 -3.82
CA ASP A 915 22.67 57.31 -2.78
C ASP A 915 21.70 56.27 -2.21
N ILE A 916 21.21 56.50 -1.00
CA ILE A 916 20.62 55.45 -0.12
C ILE A 916 19.11 55.62 0.03
N LEU A 917 18.35 54.55 -0.25
CA LEU A 917 17.11 54.17 0.46
C LEU A 917 16.68 52.73 0.13
#